data_AF-M3A3Z8-F1
#
_entry.id   AF-M3A3Z8-F1
#
_cell.length_a   1.000
_cell.length_b   1.000
_cell.length_c   1.000
_cell.angle_alpha   90.00
_cell.angle_beta   90.00
_cell.angle_gamma   90.00
#
_symmetry.space_group_name_H-M   'P 1'
#
loop_
_entity.id
_entity.type
_entity.pdbx_description
1 polymer ?
#
loop_
_entity_poly.entity_id
_entity_poly.type
_entity_poly.pdbx_seq_one_letter_code
_entity_poly.pdbx_strand_id
1 'polypeptide(L)'
;MPGPDVTVIIAAYNAMPYVTRSVTSVLDQTLGADRIELIVVDDGSTDGTAAELDRLADGAPCMRVIHQPNSGGPAGPRNLGLDRATGRHVFFLDADDHLGPEALERMVAAADKNGSDVVLGRIVGEGGRRAPTSMFGRNQPKTDVFSSRVYWTLNPMKLFRRELIDRLGLRFETGLSIGEDQPFTATAYLEAAAISVVADYDCLYWVAREDGNNITAQPHGTRMRMDLFRMMTELVAQHTEPGERRDVLMHRHFAVELRDAVLQLCREPYRDTQDALLKELGELIEPYYHEGLAARLPAMVRLRCHLIREGLLDELLTVVRWELDRGAASYGITTLAATAAQGPDIRTEDGRAYAEYPYFRDSTLNIPDDCYDITSELRVRHFLETAEFEGGTLRLAGHAYVHRIAGEVTAELLVRKRGSAVEHRLPVRHVPTPDLGADEDGGQFRHPDAGFDVTVDLATAAGGAPLGPGLWDFTLAVDAQGVRKEARLGSRRAETVTSETVTVVTGEGTAAALFTTKPYGNLSLDVGETRHRVLPHLSVDRASWAEEGSADLAVTGRCTLSGWPAGALTLRATEVSTGAVRSVPVAPGSDGAFSVRYDCAASPGEWRFELRLSAGAGEWAVPVPPGRLAAARWQRFGLPWYAKVVEGRDVLVVRVGRVELLKGVRGRLKRR
;
A
#
# COMPACT_ATOMS: atom_id res chain seq x y z
N MET A 1 -14.92 -38.96 -9.79
CA MET A 1 -15.09 -37.57 -9.32
C MET A 1 -13.86 -36.80 -9.76
N PRO A 2 -13.94 -35.49 -10.05
CA PRO A 2 -12.72 -34.69 -10.16
C PRO A 2 -11.91 -34.85 -8.86
N GLY A 3 -10.57 -34.88 -8.97
CA GLY A 3 -9.70 -35.00 -7.80
C GLY A 3 -9.80 -33.79 -6.87
N PRO A 4 -9.19 -33.85 -5.67
CA PRO A 4 -9.27 -32.77 -4.69
C PRO A 4 -8.65 -31.46 -5.24
N ASP A 5 -9.12 -30.33 -4.75
CA ASP A 5 -8.58 -29.02 -5.13
C ASP A 5 -7.24 -28.73 -4.44
N VAL A 6 -7.09 -29.19 -3.20
CA VAL A 6 -5.91 -28.98 -2.39
C VAL A 6 -5.56 -30.27 -1.65
N THR A 7 -4.30 -30.68 -1.74
CA THR A 7 -3.70 -31.58 -0.75
C THR A 7 -2.99 -30.76 0.32
N VAL A 8 -3.40 -30.88 1.57
CA VAL A 8 -2.69 -30.34 2.73
C VAL A 8 -1.76 -31.42 3.28
N ILE A 9 -0.48 -31.10 3.46
CA ILE A 9 0.53 -32.00 4.01
C ILE A 9 0.98 -31.46 5.36
N ILE A 10 0.85 -32.28 6.41
CA ILE A 10 1.35 -31.98 7.75
C ILE A 10 2.47 -32.96 8.10
N ALA A 11 3.65 -32.44 8.44
CA ALA A 11 4.73 -33.21 9.04
C ALA A 11 4.63 -33.07 10.57
N ALA A 12 4.43 -34.17 11.28
CA ALA A 12 4.21 -34.18 12.72
C ALA A 12 5.30 -34.95 13.45
N TYR A 13 5.89 -34.34 14.46
CA TYR A 13 6.78 -35.00 15.41
C TYR A 13 6.62 -34.36 16.78
N ASN A 14 6.21 -35.14 17.77
CA ASN A 14 5.96 -34.68 19.14
C ASN A 14 5.21 -33.34 19.21
N ALA A 15 4.03 -33.33 18.60
CA ALA A 15 3.24 -32.13 18.33
C ALA A 15 2.06 -31.95 19.31
N MET A 16 1.95 -32.75 20.38
CA MET A 16 0.94 -32.50 21.41
C MET A 16 1.27 -31.22 22.21
N PRO A 17 0.27 -30.43 22.62
CA PRO A 17 -1.17 -30.61 22.35
C PRO A 17 -1.67 -29.96 21.04
N TYR A 18 -0.77 -29.40 20.22
CA TYR A 18 -1.11 -28.53 19.09
C TYR A 18 -1.71 -29.24 17.88
N VAL A 19 -1.29 -30.49 17.64
CA VAL A 19 -1.66 -31.27 16.44
C VAL A 19 -3.17 -31.39 16.24
N THR A 20 -3.96 -31.48 17.32
CA THR A 20 -5.42 -31.52 17.25
C THR A 20 -5.97 -30.27 16.57
N ARG A 21 -5.51 -29.08 17.00
CA ARG A 21 -5.96 -27.79 16.41
C ARG A 21 -5.50 -27.64 14.97
N SER A 22 -4.27 -28.07 14.66
CA SER A 22 -3.72 -28.03 13.31
C SER A 22 -4.59 -28.83 12.34
N VAL A 23 -4.86 -30.10 12.67
CA VAL A 23 -5.70 -30.99 11.86
C VAL A 23 -7.14 -30.48 11.77
N THR A 24 -7.77 -30.11 12.88
CA THR A 24 -9.17 -29.64 12.84
C THR A 24 -9.32 -28.37 12.02
N SER A 25 -8.32 -27.47 12.03
CA SER A 25 -8.35 -26.26 11.20
C SER A 25 -8.39 -26.54 9.70
N VAL A 26 -7.87 -27.70 9.25
CA VAL A 26 -7.94 -28.15 7.86
C VAL A 26 -9.28 -28.82 7.57
N LEU A 27 -9.76 -29.66 8.49
CA LEU A 27 -11.02 -30.39 8.33
C LEU A 27 -12.23 -29.45 8.32
N ASP A 28 -12.16 -28.34 9.05
CA ASP A 28 -13.25 -27.35 9.18
C ASP A 28 -13.19 -26.23 8.12
N GLN A 29 -12.34 -26.35 7.09
CA GLN A 29 -12.22 -25.33 6.04
C GLN A 29 -13.52 -25.19 5.24
N THR A 30 -13.90 -23.95 4.95
CA THR A 30 -15.10 -23.62 4.15
C THR A 30 -15.02 -24.09 2.70
N LEU A 31 -13.83 -24.45 2.20
CA LEU A 31 -13.63 -25.05 0.88
C LEU A 31 -14.42 -26.36 0.70
N GLY A 32 -14.68 -27.09 1.79
CA GLY A 32 -15.40 -28.35 1.80
C GLY A 32 -14.47 -29.57 1.83
N ALA A 33 -14.79 -30.53 2.70
CA ALA A 33 -13.99 -31.74 2.91
C ALA A 33 -13.91 -32.65 1.66
N ASP A 34 -14.86 -32.56 0.75
CA ASP A 34 -14.88 -33.27 -0.54
C ASP A 34 -13.85 -32.72 -1.55
N ARG A 35 -13.35 -31.51 -1.32
CA ARG A 35 -12.34 -30.83 -2.15
C ARG A 35 -10.96 -30.79 -1.50
N ILE A 36 -10.81 -31.39 -0.32
CA ILE A 36 -9.55 -31.43 0.43
C ILE A 36 -9.06 -32.87 0.54
N GLU A 37 -7.76 -33.07 0.34
CA GLU A 37 -7.04 -34.25 0.79
C GLU A 37 -6.09 -33.80 1.91
N LEU A 38 -6.15 -34.44 3.07
CA LEU A 38 -5.24 -34.18 4.18
C LEU A 38 -4.31 -35.39 4.36
N ILE A 39 -3.00 -35.16 4.22
CA ILE A 39 -1.98 -36.18 4.47
C ILE A 39 -1.18 -35.73 5.68
N VAL A 40 -1.25 -36.50 6.76
CA VAL A 40 -0.41 -36.27 7.94
C VAL A 40 0.63 -37.37 8.02
N VAL A 41 1.90 -36.98 8.06
CA VAL A 41 3.03 -37.91 8.21
C VAL A 41 3.60 -37.75 9.61
N ASP A 42 3.39 -38.77 10.44
CA ASP A 42 3.98 -38.88 11.78
C ASP A 42 5.40 -39.42 11.69
N ASP A 43 6.37 -38.60 12.09
CA ASP A 43 7.80 -38.88 12.03
C ASP A 43 8.31 -39.56 13.31
N GLY A 44 7.59 -40.59 13.75
CA GLY A 44 7.97 -41.43 14.88
C GLY A 44 7.78 -40.75 16.25
N SER A 45 6.64 -40.11 16.47
CA SER A 45 6.34 -39.43 17.73
C SER A 45 6.22 -40.39 18.93
N THR A 46 6.50 -39.86 20.12
CA THR A 46 6.46 -40.61 21.40
C THR A 46 5.62 -39.94 22.49
N ASP A 47 4.97 -38.82 22.19
CA ASP A 47 4.23 -37.96 23.14
C ASP A 47 2.70 -38.13 23.09
N GLY A 48 2.21 -39.12 22.34
CA GLY A 48 0.78 -39.33 22.08
C GLY A 48 0.26 -38.75 20.76
N THR A 49 1.09 -37.99 20.02
CA THR A 49 0.73 -37.44 18.70
C THR A 49 0.20 -38.52 17.75
N ALA A 50 0.89 -39.66 17.63
CA ALA A 50 0.48 -40.75 16.74
C ALA A 50 -0.94 -41.26 17.03
N ALA A 51 -1.25 -41.51 18.31
CA ALA A 51 -2.57 -41.99 18.74
C ALA A 51 -3.68 -40.96 18.51
N GLU A 52 -3.37 -39.67 18.68
CA GLU A 52 -4.33 -38.59 18.40
C GLU A 52 -4.60 -38.45 16.90
N LEU A 53 -3.59 -38.61 16.05
CA LEU A 53 -3.74 -38.61 14.60
C LEU A 53 -4.62 -39.76 14.11
N ASP A 54 -4.42 -40.97 14.64
CA ASP A 54 -5.26 -42.14 14.33
C ASP A 54 -6.72 -41.88 14.72
N ARG A 55 -6.94 -41.34 15.92
CA ARG A 55 -8.29 -40.99 16.41
C ARG A 55 -8.99 -39.94 15.53
N LEU A 56 -8.25 -38.96 15.02
CA LEU A 56 -8.79 -37.93 14.12
C LEU A 56 -9.11 -38.51 12.73
N ALA A 57 -8.26 -39.39 12.21
CA ALA A 57 -8.45 -40.03 10.92
C ALA A 57 -9.68 -40.94 10.86
N ASP A 58 -10.01 -41.64 11.96
CA ASP A 58 -11.20 -42.50 12.05
C ASP A 58 -12.51 -41.75 11.74
N GLY A 59 -12.56 -40.44 12.00
CA GLY A 59 -13.72 -39.58 11.74
C GLY A 59 -13.66 -38.76 10.45
N ALA A 60 -12.55 -38.81 9.71
CA ALA A 60 -12.27 -37.87 8.62
C ALA A 60 -11.87 -38.60 7.33
N PRO A 61 -12.82 -38.93 6.43
CA PRO A 61 -12.52 -39.69 5.20
C PRO A 61 -11.53 -39.02 4.24
N CYS A 62 -11.37 -37.69 4.32
CA CYS A 62 -10.40 -36.93 3.54
C CYS A 62 -8.98 -36.96 4.13
N MET A 63 -8.80 -37.51 5.34
CA MET A 63 -7.53 -37.56 6.06
C MET A 63 -6.87 -38.94 5.95
N ARG A 64 -5.57 -38.95 5.67
CA ARG A 64 -4.72 -40.15 5.70
C ARG A 64 -3.51 -39.90 6.59
N VAL A 65 -3.28 -40.80 7.54
CA VAL A 65 -2.09 -40.81 8.40
C VAL A 65 -1.07 -41.80 7.84
N ILE A 66 0.20 -41.41 7.84
CA ILE A 66 1.33 -42.25 7.48
C ILE A 66 2.34 -42.19 8.63
N HIS A 67 2.71 -43.34 9.19
CA HIS A 67 3.74 -43.42 10.22
C HIS A 67 5.07 -43.85 9.62
N GLN A 68 6.15 -43.23 10.06
CA GLN A 68 7.52 -43.62 9.72
C GLN A 68 8.44 -43.52 10.95
N PRO A 69 9.63 -44.17 10.93
CA PRO A 69 10.67 -43.87 11.91
C PRO A 69 11.14 -42.42 11.79
N ASN A 70 11.53 -41.81 12.92
CA ASN A 70 12.00 -40.43 12.97
C ASN A 70 13.17 -40.18 12.00
N SER A 71 12.96 -39.22 11.09
CA SER A 71 13.89 -38.85 10.03
C SER A 71 14.85 -37.71 10.40
N GLY A 72 14.64 -37.05 11.54
CA GLY A 72 15.47 -35.97 12.08
C GLY A 72 15.03 -34.56 11.68
N GLY A 73 13.96 -34.41 10.90
CA GLY A 73 13.44 -33.10 10.51
C GLY A 73 12.23 -33.17 9.57
N PRO A 74 11.59 -32.05 9.25
CA PRO A 74 10.33 -32.04 8.51
C PRO A 74 10.48 -32.34 7.00
N ALA A 75 11.69 -32.30 6.43
CA ALA A 75 11.94 -32.53 5.00
C ALA A 75 11.47 -33.92 4.53
N GLY A 76 11.86 -34.98 5.25
CA GLY A 76 11.51 -36.36 4.91
C GLY A 76 9.99 -36.59 4.88
N PRO A 77 9.27 -36.29 5.98
CA PRO A 77 7.83 -36.39 6.06
C PRO A 77 7.08 -35.55 5.02
N ARG A 78 7.54 -34.31 4.75
CA ARG A 78 6.95 -33.46 3.69
C ARG A 78 7.13 -34.08 2.32
N ASN A 79 8.30 -34.62 2.00
CA ASN A 79 8.56 -35.31 0.73
C ASN A 79 7.70 -36.58 0.59
N LEU A 80 7.56 -37.37 1.66
CA LEU A 80 6.69 -38.56 1.66
C LEU A 80 5.21 -38.17 1.46
N GLY A 81 4.75 -37.10 2.09
CA GLY A 81 3.43 -36.55 1.86
C GLY A 81 3.25 -36.11 0.41
N LEU A 82 4.27 -35.47 -0.16
CA LEU A 82 4.24 -34.96 -1.54
C LEU A 82 4.16 -36.08 -2.57
N ASP A 83 4.88 -37.19 -2.36
CA ASP A 83 4.80 -38.39 -3.22
C ASP A 83 3.40 -39.01 -3.26
N ARG A 84 2.55 -38.68 -2.29
CA ARG A 84 1.21 -39.24 -2.12
C ARG A 84 0.09 -38.24 -2.40
N ALA A 85 0.43 -37.00 -2.74
CA ALA A 85 -0.50 -35.91 -2.97
C ALA A 85 -1.19 -36.02 -4.34
N THR A 86 -2.51 -35.84 -4.36
CA THR A 86 -3.32 -35.96 -5.59
C THR A 86 -4.02 -34.67 -6.00
N GLY A 87 -4.05 -33.67 -5.13
CA GLY A 87 -4.72 -32.39 -5.37
C GLY A 87 -4.08 -31.57 -6.48
N ARG A 88 -4.86 -30.71 -7.13
CA ARG A 88 -4.29 -29.79 -8.16
C ARG A 88 -3.37 -28.74 -7.55
N HIS A 89 -3.54 -28.43 -6.26
CA HIS A 89 -2.60 -27.66 -5.45
C HIS A 89 -2.12 -28.46 -4.24
N VAL A 90 -0.98 -28.05 -3.70
CA VAL A 90 -0.38 -28.56 -2.46
C VAL A 90 -0.19 -27.41 -1.49
N PHE A 91 -0.53 -27.62 -0.22
CA PHE A 91 -0.26 -26.70 0.88
C PHE A 91 0.47 -27.45 1.99
N PHE A 92 1.57 -26.91 2.51
CA PHE A 92 2.25 -27.49 3.67
C PHE A 92 1.82 -26.75 4.94
N LEU A 93 1.48 -27.47 5.99
CA LEU A 93 1.10 -26.90 7.29
C LEU A 93 1.95 -27.54 8.38
N ASP A 94 2.54 -26.73 9.26
CA ASP A 94 3.29 -27.24 10.40
C ASP A 94 2.32 -27.72 11.50
N ALA A 95 2.68 -28.80 12.20
CA ALA A 95 1.78 -29.47 13.13
C ALA A 95 1.45 -28.66 14.40
N ASP A 96 2.19 -27.58 14.67
CA ASP A 96 1.94 -26.61 15.73
C ASP A 96 1.18 -25.36 15.27
N ASP A 97 1.00 -25.18 13.95
CA ASP A 97 0.30 -24.04 13.35
C ASP A 97 -1.11 -24.43 12.88
N HIS A 98 -1.94 -23.43 12.54
CA HIS A 98 -3.29 -23.68 12.05
C HIS A 98 -3.78 -22.64 11.04
N LEU A 99 -4.78 -23.01 10.25
CA LEU A 99 -5.36 -22.17 9.21
C LEU A 99 -6.56 -21.36 9.73
N GLY A 100 -6.77 -20.19 9.11
CA GLY A 100 -8.03 -19.46 9.21
C GLY A 100 -9.15 -20.19 8.46
N PRO A 101 -10.42 -20.11 8.90
CA PRO A 101 -11.52 -20.93 8.35
C PRO A 101 -11.73 -20.86 6.84
N GLU A 102 -11.50 -19.69 6.23
CA GLU A 102 -11.68 -19.45 4.78
C GLU A 102 -10.35 -19.46 3.99
N ALA A 103 -9.25 -19.86 4.63
CA ALA A 103 -7.90 -19.71 4.06
C ALA A 103 -7.74 -20.44 2.72
N LEU A 104 -8.06 -21.74 2.69
CA LEU A 104 -7.91 -22.53 1.47
C LEU A 104 -8.88 -22.09 0.38
N GLU A 105 -10.13 -21.76 0.73
CA GLU A 105 -11.12 -21.26 -0.22
C GLU A 105 -10.64 -19.97 -0.92
N ARG A 106 -10.17 -19.00 -0.14
CA ARG A 106 -9.68 -17.71 -0.66
C ARG A 106 -8.41 -17.87 -1.49
N MET A 107 -7.47 -18.71 -1.04
CA MET A 107 -6.23 -18.94 -1.76
C MET A 107 -6.45 -19.68 -3.08
N VAL A 108 -7.32 -20.69 -3.10
CA VAL A 108 -7.73 -21.39 -4.33
C VAL A 108 -8.46 -20.44 -5.29
N ALA A 109 -9.38 -19.62 -4.78
CA ALA A 109 -10.07 -18.63 -5.60
C ALA A 109 -9.11 -17.60 -6.22
N ALA A 110 -8.08 -17.18 -5.47
CA ALA A 110 -7.03 -16.31 -5.98
C ALA A 110 -6.17 -17.00 -7.05
N ALA A 111 -5.79 -18.26 -6.84
CA ALA A 111 -5.05 -19.06 -7.82
C ALA A 111 -5.82 -19.16 -9.14
N ASP A 112 -7.10 -19.53 -9.07
CA ASP A 112 -7.97 -19.73 -10.24
C ASP A 112 -8.23 -18.42 -10.98
N LYS A 113 -8.55 -17.36 -10.25
CA LYS A 113 -8.83 -16.04 -10.84
C LYS A 113 -7.63 -15.44 -11.55
N ASN A 114 -6.43 -15.64 -11.00
CA ASN A 114 -5.22 -14.95 -11.46
C ASN A 114 -4.28 -15.85 -12.27
N GLY A 115 -4.56 -17.16 -12.36
CA GLY A 115 -3.65 -18.14 -12.94
C GLY A 115 -2.31 -18.22 -12.21
N SER A 116 -2.33 -18.18 -10.87
CA SER A 116 -1.11 -18.18 -10.05
C SER A 116 -0.61 -19.58 -9.78
N ASP A 117 0.71 -19.77 -9.89
CA ASP A 117 1.34 -21.04 -9.52
C ASP A 117 1.70 -21.09 -8.03
N VAL A 118 1.85 -19.92 -7.39
CA VAL A 118 2.05 -19.80 -5.94
C VAL A 118 1.14 -18.73 -5.36
N VAL A 119 0.47 -19.05 -4.25
CA VAL A 119 -0.36 -18.09 -3.50
C VAL A 119 0.11 -18.02 -2.06
N LEU A 120 0.34 -16.80 -1.58
CA LEU A 120 0.62 -16.50 -0.18
C LEU A 120 -0.66 -16.03 0.51
N GLY A 121 -0.99 -16.61 1.66
CA GLY A 121 -2.00 -16.09 2.56
C GLY A 121 -1.35 -15.29 3.70
N ARG A 122 -2.03 -14.25 4.22
CA ARG A 122 -1.52 -13.46 5.35
C ARG A 122 -1.23 -14.37 6.54
N ILE A 123 -0.03 -14.20 7.07
CA ILE A 123 0.47 -14.93 8.24
C ILE A 123 0.41 -14.00 9.44
N VAL A 124 -0.16 -14.48 10.54
CA VAL A 124 -0.19 -13.80 11.83
C VAL A 124 0.45 -14.64 12.90
N GLY A 125 1.11 -13.98 13.85
CA GLY A 125 1.72 -14.66 14.99
C GLY A 125 0.76 -14.71 16.18
N GLU A 126 0.73 -15.85 16.86
CA GLU A 126 -0.03 -16.11 18.09
C GLU A 126 0.95 -16.45 19.23
N GLY A 127 0.58 -16.14 20.47
CA GLY A 127 1.41 -16.44 21.64
C GLY A 127 2.75 -15.69 21.69
N GLY A 128 2.85 -14.54 21.00
CA GLY A 128 4.09 -13.75 20.92
C GLY A 128 5.06 -14.17 19.81
N ARG A 129 4.68 -15.15 18.97
CA ARG A 129 5.46 -15.51 17.78
C ARG A 129 5.48 -14.34 16.79
N ARG A 130 6.65 -14.04 16.21
CA ARG A 130 6.76 -13.02 15.15
C ARG A 130 6.46 -13.64 13.78
N ALA A 131 5.64 -12.95 12.99
CA ALA A 131 5.30 -13.34 11.62
C ALA A 131 5.79 -12.30 10.58
N PRO A 132 6.13 -12.71 9.34
CA PRO A 132 6.45 -11.78 8.26
C PRO A 132 5.25 -10.91 7.90
N THR A 133 5.45 -9.59 7.80
CA THR A 133 4.36 -8.64 7.49
C THR A 133 4.55 -7.89 6.17
N SER A 134 5.80 -7.77 5.71
CA SER A 134 6.18 -6.78 4.69
C SER A 134 5.57 -6.98 3.29
N MET A 135 5.10 -8.19 2.97
CA MET A 135 4.38 -8.51 1.73
C MET A 135 2.85 -8.45 1.88
N PHE A 136 2.33 -8.45 3.11
CA PHE A 136 0.90 -8.53 3.41
C PHE A 136 0.26 -7.16 3.65
N GLY A 137 0.86 -6.09 3.15
CA GLY A 137 0.26 -4.74 3.24
C GLY A 137 -0.97 -4.54 2.36
N ARG A 138 -1.15 -5.37 1.30
CA ARG A 138 -2.30 -5.35 0.40
C ARG A 138 -2.38 -6.62 -0.43
N ASN A 139 -3.56 -6.91 -0.99
CA ASN A 139 -3.70 -7.96 -2.00
C ASN A 139 -2.85 -7.65 -3.24
N GLN A 140 -2.23 -8.70 -3.78
CA GLN A 140 -1.42 -8.60 -5.00
C GLN A 140 -1.89 -9.71 -5.95
N PRO A 141 -2.81 -9.41 -6.90
CA PRO A 141 -3.37 -10.44 -7.78
C PRO A 141 -2.32 -11.09 -8.69
N LYS A 142 -1.26 -10.37 -9.04
CA LYS A 142 -0.14 -10.90 -9.81
C LYS A 142 1.11 -10.12 -9.46
N THR A 143 2.15 -10.81 -9.02
CA THR A 143 3.48 -10.26 -8.71
C THR A 143 4.56 -11.31 -8.95
N ASP A 144 5.81 -10.93 -8.69
CA ASP A 144 7.02 -11.75 -8.77
C ASP A 144 7.97 -11.36 -7.63
N VAL A 145 9.14 -12.00 -7.58
CA VAL A 145 10.17 -11.78 -6.55
C VAL A 145 10.87 -10.42 -6.63
N PHE A 146 10.69 -9.66 -7.71
CA PHE A 146 11.37 -8.37 -7.96
C PHE A 146 10.44 -7.18 -7.72
N SER A 147 9.15 -7.35 -8.00
CA SER A 147 8.10 -6.34 -7.84
C SER A 147 7.44 -6.39 -6.45
N SER A 148 7.74 -7.41 -5.65
CA SER A 148 7.19 -7.58 -4.31
C SER A 148 8.20 -8.15 -3.33
N ARG A 149 7.86 -8.06 -2.03
CA ARG A 149 8.67 -8.59 -0.93
C ARG A 149 8.43 -10.08 -0.66
N VAL A 150 7.73 -10.79 -1.54
CA VAL A 150 7.40 -12.22 -1.35
C VAL A 150 8.63 -13.10 -1.13
N TYR A 151 9.77 -12.77 -1.74
CA TYR A 151 11.03 -13.51 -1.56
C TYR A 151 11.60 -13.42 -0.12
N TRP A 152 11.14 -12.46 0.68
CA TRP A 152 11.53 -12.34 2.09
C TRP A 152 10.86 -13.36 3.02
N THR A 153 9.95 -14.19 2.49
CA THR A 153 9.32 -15.30 3.21
C THR A 153 9.42 -16.61 2.41
N LEU A 154 10.38 -17.45 2.79
CA LEU A 154 10.73 -18.69 2.09
C LEU A 154 10.22 -19.96 2.79
N ASN A 155 9.33 -19.83 3.78
CA ASN A 155 8.64 -20.99 4.36
C ASN A 155 7.71 -21.67 3.33
N PRO A 156 7.33 -22.94 3.52
CA PRO A 156 6.51 -23.67 2.57
C PRO A 156 5.01 -23.55 2.87
N MET A 157 4.58 -22.75 3.84
CA MET A 157 3.16 -22.64 4.23
C MET A 157 2.37 -21.71 3.30
N LYS A 158 2.28 -22.15 2.04
CA LYS A 158 1.74 -21.46 0.88
C LYS A 158 1.03 -22.47 0.00
N LEU A 159 0.15 -21.99 -0.88
CA LEU A 159 -0.50 -22.84 -1.87
C LEU A 159 0.37 -22.88 -3.12
N PHE A 160 0.82 -24.06 -3.50
CA PHE A 160 1.62 -24.31 -4.71
C PHE A 160 0.80 -25.11 -5.71
N ARG A 161 0.86 -24.75 -6.98
CA ARG A 161 0.31 -25.57 -8.05
C ARG A 161 1.12 -26.87 -8.15
N ARG A 162 0.45 -28.03 -8.07
CA ARG A 162 1.14 -29.33 -8.09
C ARG A 162 1.90 -29.55 -9.40
N GLU A 163 1.33 -29.09 -10.52
CA GLU A 163 2.00 -29.15 -11.83
C GLU A 163 3.34 -28.38 -11.85
N LEU A 164 3.45 -27.27 -11.12
CA LEU A 164 4.73 -26.55 -10.98
C LEU A 164 5.75 -27.41 -10.24
N ILE A 165 5.34 -28.02 -9.12
CA ILE A 165 6.17 -28.92 -8.33
C ILE A 165 6.65 -30.10 -9.17
N ASP A 166 5.74 -30.78 -9.87
CA ASP A 166 6.03 -31.96 -10.69
C ASP A 166 6.98 -31.62 -11.83
N ARG A 167 6.72 -30.50 -12.54
CA ARG A 167 7.53 -30.03 -13.68
C ARG A 167 8.97 -29.73 -13.28
N LEU A 168 9.17 -29.17 -12.10
CA LEU A 168 10.49 -28.79 -11.58
C LEU A 168 11.16 -29.90 -10.75
N GLY A 169 10.44 -30.98 -10.46
CA GLY A 169 10.92 -32.04 -9.57
C GLY A 169 11.22 -31.56 -8.15
N LEU A 170 10.48 -30.56 -7.64
CA LEU A 170 10.81 -29.94 -6.36
C LEU A 170 10.69 -30.95 -5.20
N ARG A 171 11.70 -30.92 -4.32
CA ARG A 171 11.77 -31.69 -3.07
C ARG A 171 12.40 -30.83 -1.98
N PHE A 172 12.05 -31.12 -0.73
CA PHE A 172 12.71 -30.53 0.44
C PHE A 172 14.09 -31.16 0.62
N GLU A 173 15.07 -30.35 0.98
CA GLU A 173 16.46 -30.79 1.13
C GLU A 173 16.67 -31.53 2.45
N THR A 174 16.77 -32.86 2.40
CA THR A 174 16.93 -33.71 3.59
C THR A 174 18.31 -33.60 4.23
N GLY A 175 19.32 -33.10 3.52
CA GLY A 175 20.65 -32.84 4.06
C GLY A 175 20.71 -31.62 4.99
N LEU A 176 19.68 -30.77 4.96
CA LEU A 176 19.57 -29.59 5.82
C LEU A 176 18.64 -29.88 7.01
N SER A 177 19.13 -29.62 8.22
CA SER A 177 18.31 -29.64 9.44
C SER A 177 17.69 -28.29 9.78
N ILE A 178 18.07 -27.23 9.05
CA ILE A 178 17.43 -25.92 9.11
C ILE A 178 17.39 -25.26 7.74
N GLY A 179 16.26 -24.65 7.42
CA GLY A 179 16.08 -23.94 6.15
C GLY A 179 15.94 -24.88 4.96
N GLU A 180 15.59 -26.15 5.22
CA GLU A 180 15.32 -27.19 4.22
C GLU A 180 14.19 -26.83 3.25
N ASP A 181 13.33 -25.91 3.67
CA ASP A 181 12.21 -25.34 2.94
C ASP A 181 12.60 -24.20 1.99
N GLN A 182 13.71 -23.52 2.26
CA GLN A 182 14.09 -22.32 1.51
C GLN A 182 14.42 -22.62 0.05
N PRO A 183 15.21 -23.67 -0.30
CA PRO A 183 15.48 -24.01 -1.69
C PRO A 183 14.19 -24.33 -2.46
N PHE A 184 13.31 -25.14 -1.86
CA PHE A 184 12.01 -25.51 -2.46
C PHE A 184 11.20 -24.25 -2.81
N THR A 185 11.02 -23.35 -1.85
CA THR A 185 10.17 -22.16 -2.04
C THR A 185 10.82 -21.14 -2.96
N ALA A 186 12.14 -20.96 -2.87
CA ALA A 186 12.88 -20.03 -3.74
C ALA A 186 12.81 -20.46 -5.20
N THR A 187 13.07 -21.73 -5.50
CA THR A 187 12.95 -22.27 -6.87
C THR A 187 11.50 -22.15 -7.37
N ALA A 188 10.51 -22.50 -6.54
CA ALA A 188 9.11 -22.35 -6.91
C ALA A 188 8.75 -20.89 -7.28
N TYR A 189 9.26 -19.91 -6.53
CA TYR A 189 9.03 -18.50 -6.85
C TYR A 189 9.73 -18.02 -8.12
N LEU A 190 10.97 -18.46 -8.34
CA LEU A 190 11.79 -18.02 -9.48
C LEU A 190 11.24 -18.57 -10.80
N GLU A 191 10.60 -19.73 -10.75
CA GLU A 191 10.04 -20.45 -11.91
C GLU A 191 8.52 -20.32 -12.05
N ALA A 192 7.85 -19.60 -11.14
CA ALA A 192 6.42 -19.35 -11.20
C ALA A 192 6.06 -18.33 -12.29
N ALA A 193 5.02 -18.60 -13.07
CA ALA A 193 4.50 -17.65 -14.05
C ALA A 193 3.74 -16.47 -13.39
N ALA A 194 3.20 -16.70 -12.20
CA ALA A 194 2.53 -15.69 -11.39
C ALA A 194 2.51 -16.08 -9.91
N ILE A 195 2.77 -15.11 -9.04
CA ILE A 195 2.58 -15.21 -7.60
C ILE A 195 1.40 -14.30 -7.19
N SER A 196 0.49 -14.82 -6.36
CA SER A 196 -0.57 -14.03 -5.72
C SER A 196 -0.32 -13.84 -4.23
N VAL A 197 -0.78 -12.71 -3.68
CA VAL A 197 -0.83 -12.45 -2.24
C VAL A 197 -2.25 -12.12 -1.81
N VAL A 198 -2.80 -12.94 -0.91
CA VAL A 198 -4.06 -12.71 -0.18
C VAL A 198 -3.70 -12.10 1.17
N ALA A 199 -3.88 -10.79 1.29
CA ALA A 199 -3.48 -10.00 2.45
C ALA A 199 -4.67 -9.47 3.27
N ASP A 200 -5.89 -9.51 2.72
CA ASP A 200 -7.10 -8.99 3.36
C ASP A 200 -7.77 -9.98 4.32
N TYR A 201 -7.19 -11.16 4.53
CA TYR A 201 -7.71 -12.21 5.42
C TYR A 201 -6.57 -12.95 6.11
N ASP A 202 -6.71 -13.24 7.40
CA ASP A 202 -5.75 -14.02 8.17
C ASP A 202 -5.85 -15.49 7.79
N CYS A 203 -4.91 -15.95 6.96
CA CYS A 203 -4.96 -17.28 6.39
C CYS A 203 -4.24 -18.31 7.25
N LEU A 204 -3.15 -17.90 7.92
CA LEU A 204 -2.27 -18.80 8.66
C LEU A 204 -1.86 -18.16 9.99
N TYR A 205 -1.88 -18.97 11.04
CA TYR A 205 -1.53 -18.57 12.39
C TYR A 205 -0.30 -19.36 12.86
N TRP A 206 0.79 -18.63 13.08
CA TRP A 206 2.04 -19.13 13.62
C TRP A 206 2.04 -19.15 15.13
N VAL A 207 2.15 -20.33 15.74
CA VAL A 207 2.01 -20.50 17.18
C VAL A 207 3.39 -20.59 17.85
N ALA A 208 3.60 -19.80 18.91
CA ALA A 208 4.71 -20.04 19.82
C ALA A 208 4.39 -21.26 20.69
N ARG A 209 5.20 -22.32 20.60
CA ARG A 209 5.03 -23.47 21.48
C ARG A 209 5.45 -23.09 22.91
N GLU A 210 4.66 -23.51 23.89
CA GLU A 210 4.92 -23.26 25.32
C GLU A 210 6.21 -23.94 25.80
N ASP A 211 6.58 -25.05 25.14
CA ASP A 211 7.80 -25.80 25.42
C ASP A 211 9.07 -25.20 24.77
N GLY A 212 8.92 -24.16 23.94
CA GLY A 212 10.04 -23.53 23.23
C GLY A 212 10.69 -24.40 22.14
N ASN A 213 10.11 -25.55 21.78
CA ASN A 213 10.69 -26.51 20.85
C ASN A 213 10.42 -26.22 19.37
N ASN A 214 10.05 -24.99 19.00
CA ASN A 214 10.02 -24.62 17.58
C ASN A 214 11.43 -24.81 17.00
N ILE A 215 11.61 -25.64 15.97
CA ILE A 215 12.93 -25.96 15.38
C ILE A 215 13.70 -24.69 15.04
N THR A 216 13.04 -23.74 14.39
CA THR A 216 13.65 -22.45 14.07
C THR A 216 14.13 -21.68 15.30
N ALA A 217 13.53 -21.82 16.49
CA ALA A 217 14.01 -21.12 17.68
C ALA A 217 15.30 -21.69 18.29
N GLN A 218 15.75 -22.88 17.88
CA GLN A 218 16.88 -23.58 18.50
C GLN A 218 18.25 -23.11 17.95
N PRO A 219 19.34 -23.17 18.75
CA PRO A 219 20.70 -22.95 18.27
C PRO A 219 21.12 -24.06 17.30
N HIS A 220 21.74 -23.69 16.18
CA HIS A 220 22.27 -24.63 15.18
C HIS A 220 23.75 -24.35 14.96
N GLY A 221 24.54 -25.36 14.59
CA GLY A 221 25.99 -25.19 14.40
C GLY A 221 26.34 -24.25 13.22
N THR A 222 27.50 -23.60 13.31
CA THR A 222 28.01 -22.65 12.30
C THR A 222 28.08 -23.26 10.90
N ARG A 223 28.59 -24.49 10.79
CA ARG A 223 28.71 -25.23 9.52
C ARG A 223 27.37 -25.29 8.78
N MET A 224 26.32 -25.68 9.48
CA MET A 224 24.98 -25.84 8.92
C MET A 224 24.42 -24.53 8.36
N ARG A 225 24.67 -23.40 9.04
CA ARG A 225 24.27 -22.07 8.55
C ARG A 225 25.07 -21.63 7.33
N MET A 226 26.36 -21.99 7.28
CA MET A 226 27.20 -21.74 6.11
C MET A 226 26.78 -22.58 4.90
N ASP A 227 26.41 -23.85 5.11
CA ASP A 227 25.92 -24.73 4.05
C ASP A 227 24.60 -24.20 3.47
N LEU A 228 23.68 -23.73 4.31
CA LEU A 228 22.46 -23.06 3.86
C LEU A 228 22.78 -21.77 3.08
N PHE A 229 23.68 -20.92 3.58
CA PHE A 229 24.10 -19.70 2.87
C PHE A 229 24.70 -20.00 1.50
N ARG A 230 25.58 -21.01 1.41
CA ARG A 230 26.16 -21.48 0.15
C ARG A 230 25.08 -21.95 -0.80
N MET A 231 24.22 -22.86 -0.36
CA MET A 231 23.16 -23.43 -1.19
C MET A 231 22.23 -22.34 -1.74
N MET A 232 21.83 -21.38 -0.90
CA MET A 232 20.93 -20.31 -1.33
C MET A 232 21.60 -19.32 -2.29
N THR A 233 22.86 -18.97 -2.09
CA THR A 233 23.58 -18.09 -3.02
C THR A 233 23.84 -18.78 -4.36
N GLU A 234 24.22 -20.07 -4.36
CA GLU A 234 24.35 -20.89 -5.56
C GLU A 234 23.01 -21.03 -6.30
N LEU A 235 21.90 -21.29 -5.60
CA LEU A 235 20.57 -21.36 -6.19
C LEU A 235 20.19 -20.05 -6.88
N VAL A 236 20.37 -18.91 -6.23
CA VAL A 236 20.11 -17.60 -6.85
C VAL A 236 20.99 -17.40 -8.09
N ALA A 237 22.26 -17.78 -8.03
CA ALA A 237 23.18 -17.65 -9.15
C ALA A 237 22.82 -18.57 -10.34
N GLN A 238 22.23 -19.75 -10.08
CA GLN A 238 21.75 -20.67 -11.11
C GLN A 238 20.50 -20.16 -11.84
N HIS A 239 19.63 -19.44 -11.14
CA HIS A 239 18.36 -18.93 -11.69
C HIS A 239 18.42 -17.48 -12.19
N THR A 240 19.55 -16.78 -12.02
CA THR A 240 19.70 -15.39 -12.45
C THR A 240 21.06 -15.12 -13.06
N GLU A 241 21.12 -14.28 -14.09
CA GLU A 241 22.39 -13.75 -14.62
C GLU A 241 23.02 -12.72 -13.66
N PRO A 242 24.35 -12.51 -13.70
CA PRO A 242 24.99 -11.44 -12.93
C PRO A 242 24.38 -10.07 -13.24
N GLY A 243 24.11 -9.29 -12.20
CA GLY A 243 23.58 -7.93 -12.33
C GLY A 243 22.46 -7.62 -11.32
N GLU A 244 21.76 -6.50 -11.53
CA GLU A 244 20.81 -5.94 -10.58
C GLU A 244 19.76 -6.94 -10.06
N ARG A 245 19.21 -7.80 -10.93
CA ARG A 245 18.21 -8.79 -10.51
C ARG A 245 18.80 -9.81 -9.53
N ARG A 246 20.01 -10.31 -9.80
CA ARG A 246 20.72 -11.19 -8.86
C ARG A 246 20.99 -10.47 -7.55
N ASP A 247 21.46 -9.23 -7.61
CA ASP A 247 21.79 -8.44 -6.41
C ASP A 247 20.57 -8.22 -5.49
N VAL A 248 19.38 -8.00 -6.09
CA VAL A 248 18.11 -7.87 -5.34
C VAL A 248 17.81 -9.12 -4.50
N LEU A 249 18.07 -10.31 -5.05
CA LEU A 249 17.84 -11.58 -4.35
C LEU A 249 18.97 -11.90 -3.36
N MET A 250 20.22 -11.68 -3.77
CA MET A 250 21.41 -11.87 -2.92
C MET A 250 21.37 -11.00 -1.66
N HIS A 251 20.80 -9.80 -1.74
CA HIS A 251 20.61 -8.94 -0.57
C HIS A 251 19.97 -9.69 0.59
N ARG A 252 18.92 -10.48 0.35
CA ARG A 252 18.29 -11.28 1.41
C ARG A 252 19.31 -12.21 2.07
N HIS A 253 20.07 -12.96 1.29
CA HIS A 253 20.96 -14.00 1.79
C HIS A 253 22.16 -13.45 2.55
N PHE A 254 22.69 -12.32 2.11
CA PHE A 254 23.71 -11.58 2.84
C PHE A 254 23.16 -10.93 4.12
N ALA A 255 21.90 -10.49 4.12
CA ALA A 255 21.28 -9.88 5.29
C ALA A 255 20.77 -10.88 6.34
N VAL A 256 20.46 -12.12 5.92
CA VAL A 256 19.81 -13.13 6.76
C VAL A 256 20.71 -14.33 7.01
N GLU A 257 20.98 -15.15 5.99
CA GLU A 257 21.73 -16.40 6.17
C GLU A 257 23.20 -16.15 6.54
N LEU A 258 23.88 -15.17 5.94
CA LEU A 258 25.24 -14.78 6.32
C LEU A 258 25.30 -14.26 7.76
N ARG A 259 24.34 -13.42 8.18
CA ARG A 259 24.23 -12.98 9.57
C ARG A 259 24.12 -14.19 10.51
N ASP A 260 23.23 -15.12 10.22
CA ASP A 260 23.01 -16.28 11.08
C ASP A 260 24.26 -17.16 11.16
N ALA A 261 25.01 -17.32 10.06
CA ALA A 261 26.32 -17.99 10.08
C ALA A 261 27.33 -17.27 10.99
N VAL A 262 27.45 -15.95 10.86
CA VAL A 262 28.34 -15.12 11.69
C VAL A 262 27.94 -15.14 13.18
N LEU A 263 26.63 -15.16 13.49
CA LEU A 263 26.14 -15.27 14.87
C LEU A 263 26.54 -16.61 15.50
N GLN A 264 26.48 -17.71 14.75
CA GLN A 264 26.93 -19.02 15.26
C GLN A 264 28.46 -19.10 15.33
N LEU A 265 29.19 -18.44 14.43
CA LEU A 265 30.65 -18.32 14.51
C LEU A 265 31.10 -17.72 15.85
N CYS A 266 30.36 -16.74 16.37
CA CYS A 266 30.62 -16.15 17.69
C CYS A 266 30.40 -17.12 18.86
N ARG A 267 29.62 -18.19 18.65
CA ARG A 267 29.32 -19.22 19.65
C ARG A 267 30.22 -20.45 19.53
N GLU A 268 31.01 -20.53 18.47
CA GLU A 268 31.98 -21.61 18.27
C GLU A 268 33.07 -21.55 19.37
N PRO A 269 33.23 -22.61 20.19
CA PRO A 269 34.15 -22.59 21.34
C PRO A 269 35.63 -22.61 20.96
N TYR A 270 36.00 -23.11 19.79
CA TYR A 270 37.41 -23.32 19.42
C TYR A 270 37.93 -22.25 18.46
N ARG A 271 38.97 -21.52 18.88
CA ARG A 271 39.56 -20.42 18.10
C ARG A 271 40.04 -20.85 16.72
N ASP A 272 40.81 -21.93 16.63
CA ASP A 272 41.28 -22.46 15.34
C ASP A 272 40.13 -22.81 14.39
N THR A 273 38.98 -23.23 14.95
CA THR A 273 37.78 -23.51 14.15
C THR A 273 37.10 -22.21 13.71
N GLN A 274 37.07 -21.17 14.56
CA GLN A 274 36.59 -19.85 14.15
C GLN A 274 37.42 -19.26 13.01
N ASP A 275 38.74 -19.34 13.09
CA ASP A 275 39.65 -18.83 12.05
C ASP A 275 39.45 -19.60 10.72
N ALA A 276 39.32 -20.92 10.78
CA ALA A 276 39.05 -21.74 9.60
C ALA A 276 37.68 -21.41 8.96
N LEU A 277 36.64 -21.26 9.77
CA LEU A 277 35.29 -20.94 9.30
C LEU A 277 35.18 -19.51 8.76
N LEU A 278 35.92 -18.55 9.35
CA LEU A 278 35.98 -17.19 8.82
C LEU A 278 36.60 -17.15 7.42
N LYS A 279 37.71 -17.88 7.24
CA LYS A 279 38.36 -17.98 5.92
C LYS A 279 37.40 -18.56 4.89
N GLU A 280 36.70 -19.63 5.23
CA GLU A 280 35.72 -20.24 4.33
C GLU A 280 34.54 -19.30 4.05
N LEU A 281 34.05 -18.54 5.03
CA LEU A 281 33.06 -17.48 4.78
C LEU A 281 33.55 -16.47 3.75
N GLY A 282 34.82 -16.06 3.82
CA GLY A 282 35.46 -15.18 2.83
C GLY A 282 35.41 -15.78 1.42
N GLU A 283 35.78 -17.05 1.29
CA GLU A 283 35.71 -17.80 0.03
C GLU A 283 34.28 -17.91 -0.53
N LEU A 284 33.27 -18.01 0.35
CA LEU A 284 31.85 -18.08 -0.04
C LEU A 284 31.28 -16.74 -0.52
N ILE A 285 31.69 -15.62 0.05
CA ILE A 285 31.16 -14.31 -0.33
C ILE A 285 31.88 -13.70 -1.53
N GLU A 286 33.15 -14.04 -1.77
CA GLU A 286 33.99 -13.42 -2.80
C GLU A 286 33.39 -13.46 -4.22
N PRO A 287 32.74 -14.55 -4.69
CA PRO A 287 32.15 -14.59 -6.04
C PRO A 287 30.96 -13.64 -6.24
N TYR A 288 30.34 -13.16 -5.16
CA TYR A 288 29.07 -12.44 -5.20
C TYR A 288 29.16 -11.02 -4.62
N TYR A 289 30.13 -10.74 -3.75
CA TYR A 289 30.26 -9.44 -3.10
C TYR A 289 31.03 -8.44 -3.97
N HIS A 290 30.30 -7.52 -4.59
CA HIS A 290 30.84 -6.42 -5.41
C HIS A 290 30.10 -5.11 -5.14
N GLU A 291 30.56 -4.00 -5.72
CA GLU A 291 30.03 -2.64 -5.49
C GLU A 291 28.51 -2.54 -5.68
N GLY A 292 27.97 -3.11 -6.77
CA GLY A 292 26.53 -3.14 -7.03
C GLY A 292 25.69 -3.84 -5.95
N LEU A 293 26.14 -4.98 -5.43
CA LEU A 293 25.48 -5.63 -4.30
C LEU A 293 25.67 -4.81 -3.02
N ALA A 294 26.90 -4.36 -2.73
CA ALA A 294 27.22 -3.56 -1.55
C ALA A 294 26.32 -2.32 -1.44
N ALA A 295 26.08 -1.59 -2.53
CA ALA A 295 25.20 -0.42 -2.56
C ALA A 295 23.74 -0.70 -2.12
N ARG A 296 23.29 -1.97 -2.15
CA ARG A 296 21.96 -2.41 -1.71
C ARG A 296 21.93 -2.97 -0.29
N LEU A 297 23.09 -3.37 0.24
CA LEU A 297 23.19 -3.96 1.57
C LEU A 297 23.18 -2.88 2.65
N PRO A 298 22.58 -3.13 3.84
CA PRO A 298 22.74 -2.25 4.99
C PRO A 298 24.20 -2.12 5.42
N ALA A 299 24.56 -0.99 6.04
CA ALA A 299 25.90 -0.69 6.54
C ALA A 299 26.47 -1.81 7.42
N MET A 300 25.68 -2.31 8.37
CA MET A 300 26.08 -3.44 9.22
C MET A 300 26.48 -4.69 8.41
N VAL A 301 25.78 -4.97 7.30
CA VAL A 301 26.11 -6.12 6.45
C VAL A 301 27.39 -5.85 5.65
N ARG A 302 27.59 -4.62 5.15
CA ARG A 302 28.84 -4.23 4.47
C ARG A 302 30.05 -4.31 5.41
N LEU A 303 29.91 -3.84 6.65
CA LEU A 303 30.93 -3.95 7.69
C LEU A 303 31.32 -5.41 7.93
N ARG A 304 30.35 -6.32 8.13
CA ARG A 304 30.64 -7.75 8.27
C ARG A 304 31.36 -8.32 7.06
N CYS A 305 30.90 -8.01 5.85
CA CYS A 305 31.53 -8.50 4.62
C CYS A 305 32.98 -8.02 4.52
N HIS A 306 33.26 -6.76 4.88
CA HIS A 306 34.62 -6.24 4.91
C HIS A 306 35.49 -7.00 5.94
N LEU A 307 35.03 -7.13 7.19
CA LEU A 307 35.77 -7.84 8.23
C LEU A 307 36.05 -9.31 7.89
N ILE A 308 35.09 -9.98 7.23
CA ILE A 308 35.26 -11.35 6.74
C ILE A 308 36.33 -11.42 5.64
N ARG A 309 36.29 -10.53 4.64
CA ARG A 309 37.25 -10.53 3.52
C ARG A 309 38.67 -10.21 3.96
N GLU A 310 38.82 -9.34 4.95
CA GLU A 310 40.12 -8.97 5.52
C GLU A 310 40.62 -9.96 6.59
N GLY A 311 39.82 -10.98 6.95
CA GLY A 311 40.20 -11.97 7.97
C GLY A 311 40.27 -11.42 9.39
N LEU A 312 39.53 -10.34 9.68
CA LEU A 312 39.52 -9.63 10.96
C LEU A 312 38.53 -10.29 11.95
N LEU A 313 38.90 -11.46 12.48
CA LEU A 313 38.03 -12.26 13.33
C LEU A 313 37.65 -11.55 14.64
N ASP A 314 38.62 -10.98 15.35
CA ASP A 314 38.36 -10.37 16.66
C ASP A 314 37.43 -9.16 16.55
N GLU A 315 37.60 -8.38 15.49
CA GLU A 315 36.75 -7.24 15.14
C GLU A 315 35.34 -7.71 14.77
N LEU A 316 35.22 -8.75 13.94
CA LEU A 316 33.92 -9.33 13.57
C LEU A 316 33.17 -9.81 14.82
N LEU A 317 33.83 -10.54 15.72
CA LEU A 317 33.23 -11.03 16.95
C LEU A 317 32.81 -9.89 17.88
N THR A 318 33.57 -8.79 17.90
CA THR A 318 33.21 -7.59 18.68
C THR A 318 31.97 -6.91 18.13
N VAL A 319 31.85 -6.76 16.81
CA VAL A 319 30.63 -6.24 16.15
C VAL A 319 29.42 -7.11 16.47
N VAL A 320 29.57 -8.44 16.42
CA VAL A 320 28.49 -9.39 16.73
C VAL A 320 28.03 -9.28 18.18
N ARG A 321 28.96 -9.22 19.13
CA ARG A 321 28.64 -9.04 20.56
C ARG A 321 27.93 -7.71 20.79
N TRP A 322 28.41 -6.63 20.16
CA TRP A 322 27.80 -5.31 20.23
C TRP A 322 26.33 -5.32 19.77
N GLU A 323 25.98 -6.08 18.74
CA GLU A 323 24.61 -6.26 18.27
C GLU A 323 23.76 -7.08 19.27
N LEU A 324 24.30 -8.19 19.76
CA LEU A 324 23.62 -9.08 20.72
C LEU A 324 23.28 -8.34 22.01
N ASP A 325 24.21 -7.55 22.55
CA ASP A 325 24.01 -6.74 23.76
C ASP A 325 22.90 -5.68 23.59
N ARG A 326 22.59 -5.30 22.34
CA ARG A 326 21.55 -4.32 21.99
C ARG A 326 20.23 -4.96 21.60
N GLY A 327 20.05 -6.24 21.91
CA GLY A 327 18.79 -6.95 21.66
C GLY A 327 18.53 -7.23 20.19
N ALA A 328 19.57 -7.35 19.36
CA ALA A 328 19.45 -7.98 18.04
C ALA A 328 19.12 -9.47 18.23
N ALA A 329 17.87 -9.76 18.60
CA ALA A 329 17.36 -11.10 18.82
C ALA A 329 17.36 -11.88 17.50
N SER A 330 17.61 -13.19 17.58
CA SER A 330 17.58 -14.09 16.43
C SER A 330 16.29 -13.91 15.62
N TYR A 331 16.44 -13.91 14.28
CA TYR A 331 15.43 -13.65 13.24
C TYR A 331 15.14 -12.17 12.94
N GLY A 332 15.80 -11.67 11.89
CA GLY A 332 15.49 -10.39 11.24
C GLY A 332 16.73 -9.65 10.72
N ILE A 333 16.58 -8.88 9.64
CA ILE A 333 17.67 -8.01 9.12
C ILE A 333 18.17 -7.13 10.28
N THR A 334 19.47 -7.12 10.57
CA THR A 334 20.02 -6.06 11.43
C THR A 334 19.97 -4.75 10.65
N THR A 335 18.84 -4.07 10.75
CA THR A 335 18.73 -2.67 10.34
C THR A 335 18.98 -1.82 11.57
N LEU A 336 19.25 -0.54 11.34
CA LEU A 336 19.25 0.48 12.39
C LEU A 336 18.01 0.40 13.31
N ALA A 337 16.88 -0.15 12.81
CA ALA A 337 15.63 -0.28 13.55
C ALA A 337 15.45 -1.56 14.38
N ALA A 338 16.38 -2.51 14.29
CA ALA A 338 16.29 -3.80 14.98
C ALA A 338 16.98 -3.81 16.37
N THR A 339 17.72 -2.76 16.74
CA THR A 339 18.40 -2.66 18.04
C THR A 339 17.42 -2.17 19.10
N ALA A 340 17.01 -3.05 20.02
CA ALA A 340 15.93 -2.84 20.98
C ALA A 340 16.29 -1.98 22.21
N ALA A 341 17.56 -1.55 22.37
CA ALA A 341 18.01 -0.82 23.57
C ALA A 341 18.46 0.62 23.31
N GLN A 342 19.22 0.87 22.23
CA GLN A 342 19.69 2.17 21.73
C GLN A 342 20.45 1.90 20.43
N GLY A 343 20.18 2.66 19.37
CA GLY A 343 20.93 2.54 18.11
C GLY A 343 22.36 3.08 18.23
N PRO A 344 23.22 2.89 17.22
CA PRO A 344 24.50 3.60 17.14
C PRO A 344 24.26 5.11 17.08
N ASP A 345 25.26 5.89 17.50
CA ASP A 345 25.27 7.31 17.21
C ASP A 345 25.38 7.54 15.70
N ILE A 346 24.73 8.61 15.23
CA ILE A 346 24.69 8.97 13.81
C ILE A 346 25.47 10.26 13.61
N ARG A 347 26.48 10.19 12.76
CA ARG A 347 27.29 11.35 12.36
C ARG A 347 26.95 11.77 10.94
N THR A 348 26.66 13.05 10.75
CA THR A 348 26.44 13.63 9.42
C THR A 348 27.63 14.46 8.98
N GLU A 349 28.13 14.24 7.77
CA GLU A 349 29.27 14.94 7.18
C GLU A 349 29.13 14.95 5.66
N ASP A 350 29.32 16.11 5.03
CA ASP A 350 29.27 16.31 3.57
C ASP A 350 28.02 15.73 2.88
N GLY A 351 26.86 15.88 3.51
CA GLY A 351 25.57 15.40 3.00
C GLY A 351 25.36 13.89 3.10
N ARG A 352 26.26 13.19 3.81
CA ARG A 352 26.16 11.77 4.13
C ARG A 352 25.91 11.58 5.62
N ALA A 353 25.31 10.45 5.98
CA ALA A 353 25.12 10.00 7.35
C ALA A 353 25.83 8.67 7.57
N TYR A 354 26.60 8.56 8.65
CA TYR A 354 27.33 7.37 9.04
C TYR A 354 26.83 6.87 10.38
N ALA A 355 26.63 5.56 10.50
CA ALA A 355 26.38 4.92 11.78
C ALA A 355 27.73 4.61 12.45
N GLU A 356 27.95 5.12 13.66
CA GLU A 356 29.18 4.88 14.43
C GLU A 356 29.15 3.48 15.07
N TYR A 357 29.17 2.45 14.24
CA TYR A 357 29.40 1.07 14.66
C TYR A 357 30.83 0.90 15.19
N PRO A 358 31.14 -0.19 15.92
CA PRO A 358 32.51 -0.47 16.36
C PRO A 358 33.52 -0.30 15.21
N TYR A 359 34.66 0.32 15.54
CA TYR A 359 35.78 0.60 14.62
C TYR A 359 35.55 1.69 13.56
N PHE A 360 34.50 2.50 13.68
CA PHE A 360 34.32 3.66 12.82
C PHE A 360 35.55 4.59 12.88
N ARG A 361 36.22 4.76 11.73
CA ARG A 361 37.46 5.54 11.55
C ARG A 361 38.62 5.16 12.49
N ASP A 362 38.67 3.90 12.91
CA ASP A 362 39.85 3.37 13.57
C ASP A 362 41.02 3.32 12.56
N SER A 363 42.04 4.16 12.79
CA SER A 363 43.20 4.29 11.89
C SER A 363 44.05 3.02 11.78
N THR A 364 43.82 2.02 12.64
CA THR A 364 44.58 0.77 12.63
C THR A 364 43.98 -0.31 11.73
N LEU A 365 42.68 -0.21 11.38
CA LEU A 365 41.93 -1.29 10.72
C LEU A 365 41.58 -1.02 9.25
N ASN A 366 41.91 0.16 8.69
CA ASN A 366 41.68 0.53 7.28
C ASN A 366 40.27 0.23 6.74
N ILE A 367 39.24 0.25 7.60
CA ILE A 367 37.86 -0.01 7.20
C ILE A 367 37.30 1.21 6.46
N PRO A 368 36.81 1.08 5.22
CA PRO A 368 36.26 2.21 4.47
C PRO A 368 35.01 2.80 5.13
N ASP A 369 34.88 4.14 5.11
CA ASP A 369 33.69 4.86 5.60
C ASP A 369 32.38 4.38 4.94
N ASP A 370 32.45 3.87 3.71
CA ASP A 370 31.30 3.28 3.00
C ASP A 370 30.71 2.06 3.73
N CYS A 371 31.47 1.36 4.57
CA CYS A 371 30.94 0.29 5.43
C CYS A 371 30.00 0.82 6.53
N TYR A 372 30.06 2.13 6.81
CA TYR A 372 29.28 2.79 7.85
C TYR A 372 28.21 3.74 7.29
N ASP A 373 28.21 4.03 5.99
CA ASP A 373 27.26 4.96 5.35
C ASP A 373 25.80 4.46 5.35
N ILE A 374 24.95 5.08 6.16
CA ILE A 374 23.52 4.77 6.23
C ILE A 374 22.65 5.74 5.42
N THR A 375 23.25 6.65 4.64
CA THR A 375 22.53 7.69 3.88
C THR A 375 21.40 7.09 3.05
N SER A 376 21.62 5.98 2.36
CA SER A 376 20.61 5.31 1.53
C SER A 376 19.57 4.52 2.35
N GLU A 377 19.78 4.30 3.65
CA GLU A 377 18.88 3.61 4.58
C GLU A 377 17.91 4.57 5.26
N LEU A 378 18.30 5.84 5.43
CA LEU A 378 17.47 6.88 6.02
C LEU A 378 16.23 7.17 5.16
N ARG A 379 15.10 7.44 5.82
CA ARG A 379 13.82 7.74 5.19
C ARG A 379 13.20 8.98 5.82
N VAL A 380 12.48 9.74 5.00
CA VAL A 380 11.61 10.80 5.53
C VAL A 380 10.38 10.14 6.15
N ARG A 381 10.11 10.47 7.41
CA ARG A 381 8.79 10.27 8.02
C ARG A 381 8.01 11.56 7.86
N HIS A 382 6.73 11.43 7.55
CA HIS A 382 5.84 12.58 7.41
C HIS A 382 4.44 12.24 7.90
N PHE A 383 3.70 13.26 8.28
CA PHE A 383 2.29 13.18 8.61
C PHE A 383 1.60 14.47 8.21
N LEU A 384 0.46 14.35 7.54
CA LEU A 384 -0.34 15.49 7.07
C LEU A 384 -1.54 15.72 7.99
N GLU A 385 -1.61 16.86 8.65
CA GLU A 385 -2.66 17.22 9.62
C GLU A 385 -3.78 18.03 8.96
N THR A 386 -3.41 18.88 7.99
CA THR A 386 -4.35 19.75 7.28
C THR A 386 -4.12 19.66 5.78
N ALA A 387 -5.21 19.55 5.00
CA ALA A 387 -5.19 19.78 3.56
C ALA A 387 -6.53 20.41 3.12
N GLU A 388 -6.55 21.73 3.04
CA GLU A 388 -7.80 22.49 2.90
C GLU A 388 -7.68 23.56 1.83
N PHE A 389 -8.73 23.71 1.03
CA PHE A 389 -8.86 24.83 0.11
C PHE A 389 -9.51 26.02 0.80
N GLU A 390 -8.97 27.20 0.56
CA GLU A 390 -9.61 28.48 0.81
C GLU A 390 -9.56 29.30 -0.49
N GLY A 391 -10.67 29.29 -1.24
CA GLY A 391 -10.75 29.93 -2.55
C GLY A 391 -9.77 29.32 -3.57
N GLY A 392 -8.80 30.13 -4.02
CA GLY A 392 -7.78 29.73 -4.99
C GLY A 392 -6.51 29.13 -4.37
N THR A 393 -6.53 28.89 -3.07
CA THR A 393 -5.34 28.59 -2.29
C THR A 393 -5.51 27.28 -1.54
N LEU A 394 -4.51 26.40 -1.59
CA LEU A 394 -4.49 25.14 -0.87
C LEU A 394 -3.48 25.23 0.29
N ARG A 395 -3.96 25.12 1.52
CA ARG A 395 -3.10 25.03 2.72
C ARG A 395 -2.81 23.57 3.05
N LEU A 396 -1.52 23.25 3.19
CA LEU A 396 -1.03 21.94 3.63
C LEU A 396 -0.20 22.14 4.90
N ALA A 397 -0.52 21.42 5.98
CA ALA A 397 0.23 21.50 7.23
C ALA A 397 0.39 20.13 7.89
N GLY A 398 1.48 19.97 8.64
CA GLY A 398 1.82 18.74 9.34
C GLY A 398 3.28 18.74 9.76
N HIS A 399 3.93 17.58 9.76
CA HIS A 399 5.36 17.47 10.08
C HIS A 399 6.10 16.50 9.17
N ALA A 400 7.39 16.74 8.96
CA ALA A 400 8.27 15.83 8.24
C ALA A 400 9.73 15.94 8.70
N TYR A 401 10.41 14.81 8.83
CA TYR A 401 11.78 14.72 9.32
C TYR A 401 12.52 13.53 8.70
N VAL A 402 13.85 13.65 8.58
CA VAL A 402 14.69 12.49 8.27
C VAL A 402 14.85 11.66 9.54
N HIS A 403 14.25 10.48 9.56
CA HIS A 403 14.25 9.63 10.74
C HIS A 403 15.68 9.27 11.15
N ARG A 404 16.01 9.47 12.44
CA ARG A 404 17.33 9.22 13.07
C ARG A 404 18.46 10.20 12.75
N ILE A 405 18.11 11.37 12.23
CA ILE A 405 18.99 12.53 12.31
C ILE A 405 18.31 13.53 13.26
N ALA A 406 18.88 13.70 14.46
CA ALA A 406 18.39 14.68 15.42
C ALA A 406 18.75 16.11 14.97
N GLY A 407 18.12 17.13 15.58
CA GLY A 407 18.50 18.53 15.38
C GLY A 407 17.60 19.30 14.40
N GLU A 408 18.15 20.40 13.86
CA GLU A 408 17.41 21.34 13.00
C GLU A 408 17.04 20.67 11.67
N VAL A 409 15.77 20.84 11.29
CA VAL A 409 15.21 20.32 10.06
C VAL A 409 14.72 21.50 9.24
N THR A 410 15.06 21.51 7.95
CA THR A 410 14.44 22.41 6.98
C THR A 410 13.61 21.62 5.99
N ALA A 411 12.53 22.22 5.47
CA ALA A 411 11.70 21.56 4.47
C ALA A 411 11.24 22.51 3.37
N GLU A 412 11.06 21.97 2.18
CA GLU A 412 10.47 22.65 1.02
C GLU A 412 9.37 21.77 0.43
N LEU A 413 8.26 22.38 0.00
CA LEU A 413 7.26 21.68 -0.77
C LEU A 413 7.63 21.76 -2.26
N LEU A 414 7.81 20.60 -2.87
CA LEU A 414 7.98 20.45 -4.32
C LEU A 414 6.63 20.12 -4.96
N VAL A 415 6.23 20.92 -5.94
CA VAL A 415 5.02 20.74 -6.74
C VAL A 415 5.44 20.31 -8.15
N ARG A 416 5.29 19.02 -8.46
CA ARG A 416 5.79 18.40 -9.70
C ARG A 416 4.67 18.08 -10.67
N LYS A 417 4.80 18.49 -11.93
CA LYS A 417 3.81 18.11 -12.95
C LYS A 417 4.07 16.68 -13.43
N ARG A 418 3.03 15.85 -13.39
CA ARG A 418 3.12 14.45 -13.80
C ARG A 418 3.39 14.34 -15.30
N GLY A 419 4.35 13.49 -15.66
CA GLY A 419 4.73 13.25 -17.06
C GLY A 419 5.58 14.36 -17.67
N SER A 420 6.13 15.28 -16.87
CA SER A 420 7.10 16.26 -17.33
C SER A 420 8.22 16.48 -16.30
N ALA A 421 9.25 17.25 -16.67
CA ALA A 421 10.32 17.68 -15.79
C ALA A 421 9.99 18.99 -15.03
N VAL A 422 8.75 19.49 -15.11
CA VAL A 422 8.35 20.76 -14.48
C VAL A 422 8.18 20.57 -12.98
N GLU A 423 8.91 21.36 -12.20
CA GLU A 423 8.90 21.40 -10.74
C GLU A 423 8.90 22.84 -10.25
N HIS A 424 8.12 23.13 -9.21
CA HIS A 424 8.15 24.38 -8.47
C HIS A 424 8.43 24.11 -6.99
N ARG A 425 9.26 24.95 -6.38
CA ARG A 425 9.62 24.85 -4.96
C ARG A 425 8.93 25.96 -4.19
N LEU A 426 8.23 25.59 -3.13
CA LEU A 426 7.53 26.52 -2.26
C LEU A 426 8.16 26.46 -0.87
N PRO A 427 8.56 27.60 -0.29
CA PRO A 427 9.08 27.64 1.05
C PRO A 427 7.97 27.26 2.04
N VAL A 428 8.32 26.52 3.09
CA VAL A 428 7.40 26.22 4.18
C VAL A 428 7.63 27.18 5.33
N ARG A 429 6.57 27.49 6.08
CA ARG A 429 6.69 28.09 7.39
C ARG A 429 6.92 26.98 8.41
N HIS A 430 7.98 27.08 9.19
CA HIS A 430 8.27 26.13 10.26
C HIS A 430 7.29 26.28 11.43
N VAL A 431 6.84 25.14 11.95
CA VAL A 431 5.97 25.06 13.13
C VAL A 431 6.67 24.19 14.18
N PRO A 432 6.82 24.64 15.43
CA PRO A 432 7.45 23.83 16.48
C PRO A 432 6.68 22.54 16.78
N THR A 433 7.43 21.46 17.00
CA THR A 433 6.98 20.10 17.30
C THR A 433 7.77 19.50 18.48
N PRO A 434 7.75 20.12 19.68
CA PRO A 434 8.69 19.82 20.78
C PRO A 434 8.67 18.37 21.28
N ASP A 435 7.53 17.70 21.17
CA ASP A 435 7.33 16.33 21.65
C ASP A 435 7.56 15.27 20.56
N LEU A 436 7.84 15.68 19.32
CA LEU A 436 7.96 14.75 18.20
C LEU A 436 9.23 13.87 18.32
N GLY A 437 9.01 12.55 18.32
CA GLY A 437 10.04 11.54 18.51
C GLY A 437 10.28 11.14 19.97
N ALA A 438 9.61 11.76 20.95
CA ALA A 438 9.83 11.46 22.37
C ALA A 438 9.51 10.02 22.77
N ASP A 439 8.49 9.42 22.15
CA ASP A 439 8.05 8.04 22.40
C ASP A 439 8.62 7.03 21.39
N GLU A 440 9.43 7.47 20.43
CA GLU A 440 10.07 6.63 19.40
C GLU A 440 11.55 6.37 19.74
N ASP A 441 12.09 5.20 19.37
CA ASP A 441 13.52 4.87 19.55
C ASP A 441 14.05 5.17 20.99
N GLY A 442 13.22 4.97 22.02
CA GLY A 442 13.59 5.27 23.41
C GLY A 442 13.82 6.77 23.70
N GLY A 443 13.33 7.66 22.84
CA GLY A 443 13.50 9.11 22.93
C GLY A 443 14.86 9.63 22.44
N GLN A 444 15.68 8.77 21.80
CA GLN A 444 17.03 9.11 21.33
C GLN A 444 17.02 10.18 20.23
N PHE A 445 16.03 10.14 19.34
CA PHE A 445 15.93 11.05 18.20
C PHE A 445 14.69 11.94 18.33
N ARG A 446 14.92 13.23 18.63
CA ARG A 446 13.87 14.25 18.74
C ARG A 446 13.91 15.22 17.57
N HIS A 447 12.74 15.71 17.19
CA HIS A 447 12.56 16.56 16.01
C HIS A 447 11.70 17.80 16.37
N PRO A 448 12.24 18.74 17.18
CA PRO A 448 11.47 19.85 17.73
C PRO A 448 11.03 20.91 16.70
N ASP A 449 11.61 20.93 15.50
CA ASP A 449 11.36 21.96 14.48
C ASP A 449 10.91 21.37 13.12
N ALA A 450 10.32 20.18 13.14
CA ALA A 450 9.96 19.42 11.95
C ALA A 450 8.55 19.72 11.40
N GLY A 451 7.79 20.60 12.05
CA GLY A 451 6.48 21.03 11.56
C GLY A 451 6.59 21.95 10.35
N PHE A 452 5.66 21.81 9.41
CA PHE A 452 5.55 22.63 8.22
C PHE A 452 4.11 23.16 8.06
N ASP A 453 3.99 24.38 7.55
CA ASP A 453 2.74 24.99 7.09
C ASP A 453 3.03 25.72 5.77
N VAL A 454 2.41 25.28 4.69
CA VAL A 454 2.66 25.77 3.34
C VAL A 454 1.36 26.03 2.61
N THR A 455 1.37 27.11 1.86
CA THR A 455 0.23 27.63 1.10
C THR A 455 0.56 27.55 -0.38
N VAL A 456 -0.20 26.76 -1.13
CA VAL A 456 -0.11 26.63 -2.58
C VAL A 456 -1.19 27.51 -3.22
N ASP A 457 -0.82 28.74 -3.56
CA ASP A 457 -1.69 29.63 -4.33
C ASP A 457 -1.64 29.24 -5.81
N LEU A 458 -2.76 28.79 -6.36
CA LEU A 458 -2.82 28.31 -7.74
C LEU A 458 -2.52 29.40 -8.78
N ALA A 459 -2.65 30.67 -8.42
CA ALA A 459 -2.36 31.80 -9.30
C ALA A 459 -0.86 32.17 -9.32
N THR A 460 -0.07 31.73 -8.34
CA THR A 460 1.33 32.17 -8.19
C THR A 460 2.33 31.03 -7.91
N ALA A 461 1.87 29.80 -7.65
CA ALA A 461 2.72 28.69 -7.26
C ALA A 461 3.73 28.23 -8.33
N ALA A 462 3.58 28.66 -9.59
CA ALA A 462 4.56 28.43 -10.66
C ALA A 462 5.67 29.50 -10.70
N GLY A 463 6.31 29.77 -9.55
CA GLY A 463 7.38 30.78 -9.47
C GLY A 463 6.89 32.22 -9.71
N GLY A 464 5.69 32.56 -9.22
CA GLY A 464 5.01 33.83 -9.43
C GLY A 464 3.98 33.82 -10.56
N ALA A 465 3.84 32.70 -11.28
CA ALA A 465 2.83 32.49 -12.32
C ALA A 465 1.79 31.43 -11.92
N PRO A 466 0.65 31.34 -12.63
CA PRO A 466 -0.36 30.31 -12.35
C PRO A 466 0.14 28.89 -12.66
N LEU A 467 -0.32 27.92 -11.87
CA LEU A 467 -0.13 26.51 -12.21
C LEU A 467 -0.92 26.17 -13.48
N GLY A 468 -0.22 25.71 -14.51
CA GLY A 468 -0.86 25.31 -15.75
C GLY A 468 -1.68 24.01 -15.62
N PRO A 469 -2.56 23.72 -16.61
CA PRO A 469 -3.37 22.51 -16.59
C PRO A 469 -2.54 21.21 -16.53
N GLY A 470 -3.00 20.25 -15.74
CA GLY A 470 -2.37 18.94 -15.56
C GLY A 470 -2.53 18.37 -14.16
N LEU A 471 -1.95 17.19 -13.96
CA LEU A 471 -1.85 16.54 -12.65
C LEU A 471 -0.53 16.95 -11.99
N TRP A 472 -0.61 17.40 -10.74
CA TRP A 472 0.49 17.88 -9.93
C TRP A 472 0.65 17.02 -8.67
N ASP A 473 1.88 16.66 -8.36
CA ASP A 473 2.26 15.77 -7.27
C ASP A 473 3.03 16.55 -6.19
N PHE A 474 2.67 16.34 -4.93
CA PHE A 474 3.29 17.00 -3.78
C PHE A 474 4.37 16.15 -3.13
N THR A 475 5.60 16.65 -3.10
CA THR A 475 6.74 16.00 -2.45
C THR A 475 7.33 16.95 -1.43
N LEU A 476 7.65 16.47 -0.23
CA LEU A 476 8.46 17.23 0.72
C LEU A 476 9.92 16.88 0.50
N ALA A 477 10.74 17.90 0.26
CA ALA A 477 12.19 17.80 0.37
C ALA A 477 12.58 18.25 1.78
N VAL A 478 13.19 17.36 2.54
CA VAL A 478 13.56 17.55 3.94
C VAL A 478 15.07 17.46 4.05
N ASP A 479 15.69 18.47 4.64
CA ASP A 479 17.11 18.47 4.98
C ASP A 479 17.26 18.40 6.50
N ALA A 480 18.10 17.49 6.96
CA ALA A 480 18.51 17.39 8.36
C ALA A 480 20.03 17.28 8.40
N GLN A 481 20.69 18.27 8.99
CA GLN A 481 22.16 18.37 9.07
C GLN A 481 22.88 18.12 7.72
N GLY A 482 22.35 18.66 6.62
CA GLY A 482 22.92 18.52 5.28
C GLY A 482 22.51 17.25 4.53
N VAL A 483 21.83 16.31 5.19
CA VAL A 483 21.30 15.10 4.54
C VAL A 483 19.91 15.41 3.99
N ARG A 484 19.84 15.63 2.68
CA ARG A 484 18.58 15.92 1.99
C ARG A 484 17.88 14.64 1.50
N LYS A 485 16.61 14.50 1.83
CA LYS A 485 15.73 13.40 1.38
C LYS A 485 14.39 13.92 0.90
N GLU A 486 13.73 13.13 0.06
CA GLU A 486 12.41 13.47 -0.48
C GLU A 486 11.37 12.39 -0.16
N ALA A 487 10.12 12.79 0.08
CA ALA A 487 8.98 11.87 0.21
C ALA A 487 7.68 12.45 -0.37
N ARG A 488 6.89 11.59 -1.02
CA ARG A 488 5.54 11.95 -1.49
C ARG A 488 4.61 12.17 -0.31
N LEU A 489 3.98 13.33 -0.28
CA LEU A 489 3.08 13.74 0.79
C LEU A 489 1.69 13.09 0.66
N GLY A 490 1.06 12.80 1.80
CA GLY A 490 -0.38 12.46 1.90
C GLY A 490 -0.70 11.00 2.27
N SER A 491 0.22 10.06 2.06
CA SER A 491 -0.02 8.63 2.40
C SER A 491 -0.25 8.39 3.91
N ARG A 492 0.35 9.23 4.75
CA ARG A 492 0.12 9.33 6.20
C ARG A 492 -0.52 10.67 6.50
N ARG A 493 -1.72 10.65 7.08
CA ARG A 493 -2.53 11.85 7.33
C ARG A 493 -3.50 11.63 8.49
N ALA A 494 -3.98 12.72 9.08
CA ALA A 494 -5.05 12.73 10.07
C ALA A 494 -6.38 12.27 9.46
N GLU A 495 -7.27 11.70 10.29
CA GLU A 495 -8.61 11.28 9.87
C GLU A 495 -9.47 12.44 9.37
N THR A 496 -9.19 13.65 9.86
CA THR A 496 -9.82 14.90 9.44
C THR A 496 -9.46 15.28 8.00
N VAL A 497 -8.35 14.77 7.46
CA VAL A 497 -7.95 15.01 6.07
C VAL A 497 -8.67 14.03 5.16
N THR A 498 -9.70 14.54 4.46
CA THR A 498 -10.51 13.73 3.56
C THR A 498 -9.68 13.00 2.50
N SER A 499 -10.07 11.76 2.23
CA SER A 499 -9.51 10.99 1.11
C SER A 499 -10.35 11.11 -0.17
N GLU A 500 -11.55 11.70 -0.05
CA GLU A 500 -12.43 11.98 -1.17
C GLU A 500 -11.86 13.13 -2.02
N THR A 501 -12.36 13.22 -3.26
CA THR A 501 -11.94 14.29 -4.16
C THR A 501 -12.66 15.58 -3.81
N VAL A 502 -11.89 16.64 -3.57
CA VAL A 502 -12.39 17.98 -3.25
C VAL A 502 -12.18 18.85 -4.49
N THR A 503 -13.27 19.32 -5.11
CA THR A 503 -13.22 20.13 -6.34
C THR A 503 -13.63 21.57 -6.04
N VAL A 504 -12.81 22.53 -6.47
CA VAL A 504 -13.05 23.97 -6.34
C VAL A 504 -12.91 24.68 -7.68
N VAL A 505 -13.52 25.86 -7.78
CA VAL A 505 -13.32 26.80 -8.88
C VAL A 505 -12.74 28.09 -8.31
N THR A 506 -11.62 28.55 -8.85
CA THR A 506 -10.97 29.78 -8.40
C THR A 506 -11.63 31.04 -8.96
N GLY A 507 -11.30 32.22 -8.41
CA GLY A 507 -11.74 33.52 -8.93
C GLY A 507 -11.39 33.76 -10.39
N GLU A 508 -10.22 33.27 -10.83
CA GLU A 508 -9.72 33.36 -12.21
C GLU A 508 -10.42 32.41 -13.18
N GLY A 509 -11.28 31.50 -12.68
CA GLY A 509 -11.95 30.50 -13.51
C GLY A 509 -11.19 29.21 -13.71
N THR A 510 -10.20 28.93 -12.85
CA THR A 510 -9.47 27.67 -12.89
C THR A 510 -10.19 26.64 -12.04
N ALA A 511 -10.53 25.50 -12.64
CA ALA A 511 -10.99 24.33 -11.88
C ALA A 511 -9.79 23.60 -11.27
N ALA A 512 -9.89 23.23 -10.01
CA ALA A 512 -8.87 22.47 -9.31
C ALA A 512 -9.50 21.36 -8.45
N ALA A 513 -8.91 20.17 -8.45
CA ALA A 513 -9.37 19.05 -7.65
C ALA A 513 -8.22 18.41 -6.87
N LEU A 514 -8.34 18.41 -5.54
CA LEU A 514 -7.43 17.68 -4.66
C LEU A 514 -7.93 16.25 -4.49
N PHE A 515 -7.06 15.28 -4.71
CA PHE A 515 -7.43 13.87 -4.64
C PHE A 515 -6.30 12.99 -4.11
N THR A 516 -6.67 11.77 -3.69
CA THR A 516 -5.71 10.75 -3.27
C THR A 516 -5.46 9.72 -4.36
N THR A 517 -4.20 9.34 -4.54
CA THR A 517 -3.78 8.34 -5.53
C THR A 517 -4.10 6.92 -5.05
N LYS A 518 -4.49 6.04 -5.97
CA LYS A 518 -4.64 4.61 -5.70
C LYS A 518 -3.48 3.84 -6.35
N PRO A 519 -2.89 2.82 -5.69
CA PRO A 519 -3.19 2.32 -4.34
C PRO A 519 -2.42 3.03 -3.21
N TYR A 520 -1.56 4.01 -3.52
CA TYR A 520 -0.55 4.51 -2.57
C TYR A 520 -1.04 5.54 -1.56
N GLY A 521 -2.22 6.12 -1.75
CA GLY A 521 -2.81 7.11 -0.84
C GLY A 521 -2.12 8.47 -0.81
N ASN A 522 -1.18 8.76 -1.72
CA ASN A 522 -0.51 10.07 -1.79
C ASN A 522 -1.46 11.16 -2.32
N LEU A 523 -1.26 12.39 -1.87
CA LEU A 523 -2.02 13.56 -2.29
C LEU A 523 -1.52 14.08 -3.65
N SER A 524 -2.46 14.48 -4.51
CA SER A 524 -2.21 15.08 -5.82
C SER A 524 -3.28 16.13 -6.11
N LEU A 525 -2.95 17.07 -6.99
CA LEU A 525 -3.83 18.15 -7.44
C LEU A 525 -4.04 18.04 -8.95
N ASP A 526 -5.28 18.06 -9.41
CA ASP A 526 -5.63 18.22 -10.82
C ASP A 526 -6.00 19.68 -11.08
N VAL A 527 -5.32 20.34 -11.99
CA VAL A 527 -5.60 21.71 -12.41
C VAL A 527 -6.11 21.68 -13.85
N GLY A 528 -7.23 22.34 -14.13
CA GLY A 528 -7.80 22.44 -15.47
C GLY A 528 -8.52 21.18 -15.98
N GLU A 529 -9.15 20.42 -15.07
CA GLU A 529 -10.06 19.31 -15.40
C GLU A 529 -9.47 18.17 -16.25
N THR A 530 -8.19 17.83 -16.03
CA THR A 530 -7.54 16.71 -16.76
C THR A 530 -8.24 15.38 -16.46
N ARG A 531 -8.66 15.21 -15.21
CA ARG A 531 -9.30 13.98 -14.71
C ARG A 531 -10.62 14.28 -14.00
N HIS A 532 -10.67 15.34 -13.20
CA HIS A 532 -11.81 15.69 -12.35
C HIS A 532 -12.50 16.92 -12.92
N ARG A 533 -13.70 16.71 -13.46
CA ARG A 533 -14.48 17.76 -14.11
C ARG A 533 -15.41 18.47 -13.12
N VAL A 534 -15.73 19.72 -13.40
CA VAL A 534 -16.68 20.55 -12.64
C VAL A 534 -18.12 20.14 -12.91
N LEU A 535 -18.48 19.84 -14.16
CA LEU A 535 -19.87 19.58 -14.56
C LEU A 535 -20.58 18.47 -13.74
N PRO A 536 -19.94 17.34 -13.37
CA PRO A 536 -20.55 16.34 -12.50
C PRO A 536 -20.98 16.85 -11.12
N HIS A 537 -20.43 17.97 -10.64
CA HIS A 537 -20.82 18.58 -9.37
C HIS A 537 -22.04 19.49 -9.49
N LEU A 538 -22.53 19.78 -10.69
CA LEU A 538 -23.66 20.66 -10.94
C LEU A 538 -24.82 19.85 -11.51
N SER A 539 -25.99 19.95 -10.90
CA SER A 539 -27.19 19.27 -11.38
C SER A 539 -28.45 20.10 -11.15
N VAL A 540 -29.41 19.92 -12.03
CA VAL A 540 -30.75 20.50 -11.91
C VAL A 540 -31.74 19.35 -11.82
N ASP A 541 -32.43 19.23 -10.70
CA ASP A 541 -33.35 18.12 -10.43
C ASP A 541 -34.72 18.40 -11.05
N ARG A 542 -35.23 19.63 -10.87
CA ARG A 542 -36.60 19.98 -11.27
C ARG A 542 -36.77 21.47 -11.51
N ALA A 543 -37.69 21.78 -12.43
CA ALA A 543 -38.34 23.09 -12.54
C ALA A 543 -39.85 22.95 -12.26
N SER A 544 -40.41 23.91 -11.53
CA SER A 544 -41.83 23.99 -11.14
C SER A 544 -42.28 25.44 -11.01
N TRP A 545 -43.58 25.73 -11.13
CA TRP A 545 -44.08 27.02 -10.65
C TRP A 545 -44.04 27.04 -9.12
N ALA A 546 -43.60 28.14 -8.53
CA ALA A 546 -43.50 28.30 -7.08
C ALA A 546 -44.87 28.18 -6.40
N GLU A 547 -45.92 28.66 -7.07
CA GLU A 547 -47.31 28.54 -6.67
C GLU A 547 -48.18 28.20 -7.89
N GLU A 548 -49.30 27.50 -7.70
CA GLU A 548 -50.17 27.14 -8.81
C GLU A 548 -50.78 28.39 -9.46
N GLY A 549 -50.50 28.60 -10.74
CA GLY A 549 -50.94 29.78 -11.48
C GLY A 549 -50.01 30.98 -11.42
N SER A 550 -48.95 30.96 -10.60
CA SER A 550 -47.93 32.02 -10.59
C SER A 550 -46.97 31.89 -11.77
N ALA A 551 -46.36 33.01 -12.17
CA ALA A 551 -45.31 33.05 -13.19
C ALA A 551 -43.91 33.01 -12.58
N ASP A 552 -43.79 32.58 -11.32
CA ASP A 552 -42.52 32.47 -10.61
C ASP A 552 -41.97 31.06 -10.80
N LEU A 553 -40.96 30.94 -11.65
CA LEU A 553 -40.30 29.68 -11.93
C LEU A 553 -39.35 29.33 -10.78
N ALA A 554 -39.63 28.26 -10.05
CA ALA A 554 -38.73 27.67 -9.06
C ALA A 554 -37.91 26.55 -9.72
N VAL A 555 -36.58 26.63 -9.59
CA VAL A 555 -35.63 25.62 -10.06
C VAL A 555 -34.87 25.08 -8.86
N THR A 556 -34.86 23.75 -8.71
CA THR A 556 -34.14 23.04 -7.65
C THR A 556 -33.06 22.15 -8.25
N GLY A 557 -31.97 21.97 -7.52
CA GLY A 557 -30.85 21.15 -7.96
C GLY A 557 -29.80 21.01 -6.88
N ARG A 558 -28.62 20.53 -7.28
CA ARG A 558 -27.48 20.37 -6.38
C ARG A 558 -26.18 20.94 -6.96
N CYS A 559 -25.37 21.50 -6.07
CA CYS A 559 -23.98 21.88 -6.30
C CYS A 559 -23.12 21.19 -5.22
N THR A 560 -22.27 20.24 -5.61
CA THR A 560 -21.37 19.51 -4.69
C THR A 560 -19.92 19.95 -4.81
N LEU A 561 -19.65 21.10 -5.43
CA LEU A 561 -18.32 21.72 -5.36
C LEU A 561 -18.02 22.08 -3.91
N SER A 562 -16.74 22.07 -3.54
CA SER A 562 -16.30 22.43 -2.20
C SER A 562 -16.06 23.93 -2.04
N GLY A 563 -15.92 24.67 -3.14
CA GLY A 563 -15.74 26.12 -3.13
C GLY A 563 -15.77 26.75 -4.52
N TRP A 564 -16.31 27.96 -4.61
CA TRP A 564 -16.34 28.81 -5.80
C TRP A 564 -16.53 30.29 -5.42
N PRO A 565 -16.31 31.26 -6.32
CA PRO A 565 -16.45 32.68 -5.99
C PRO A 565 -17.90 33.07 -5.68
N ALA A 566 -18.10 33.94 -4.70
CA ALA A 566 -19.44 34.42 -4.34
C ALA A 566 -20.17 35.02 -5.55
N GLY A 567 -21.41 34.59 -5.79
CA GLY A 567 -22.23 35.04 -6.92
C GLY A 567 -21.90 34.42 -8.28
N ALA A 568 -20.88 33.55 -8.38
CA ALA A 568 -20.52 32.91 -9.65
C ALA A 568 -21.54 31.88 -10.14
N LEU A 569 -22.28 31.24 -9.22
CA LEU A 569 -23.34 30.28 -9.54
C LEU A 569 -24.68 31.02 -9.71
N THR A 570 -25.27 30.92 -10.89
CA THR A 570 -26.49 31.64 -11.25
C THR A 570 -27.46 30.76 -12.04
N LEU A 571 -28.76 31.03 -11.91
CA LEU A 571 -29.74 30.63 -12.91
C LEU A 571 -29.77 31.70 -14.00
N ARG A 572 -29.29 31.35 -15.19
CA ARG A 572 -29.24 32.24 -16.35
C ARG A 572 -30.43 31.99 -17.26
N ALA A 573 -31.16 33.06 -17.56
CA ALA A 573 -32.21 33.11 -18.57
C ALA A 573 -31.71 33.92 -19.78
N THR A 574 -31.72 33.32 -20.97
CA THR A 574 -31.31 33.98 -22.22
C THR A 574 -32.50 34.04 -23.17
N GLU A 575 -32.86 35.24 -23.63
CA GLU A 575 -33.95 35.46 -24.56
C GLU A 575 -33.54 35.00 -25.96
N VAL A 576 -34.36 34.15 -26.59
CA VAL A 576 -34.02 33.36 -27.78
C VAL A 576 -33.82 34.23 -29.04
N SER A 577 -34.51 35.37 -29.15
CA SER A 577 -34.50 36.19 -30.37
C SER A 577 -33.50 37.35 -30.34
N THR A 578 -33.30 37.93 -29.16
CA THR A 578 -32.51 39.14 -28.90
C THR A 578 -31.17 38.82 -28.23
N GLY A 579 -31.03 37.64 -27.63
CA GLY A 579 -29.86 37.27 -26.83
C GLY A 579 -29.78 37.99 -25.48
N ALA A 580 -30.82 38.71 -25.06
CA ALA A 580 -30.84 39.40 -23.77
C ALA A 580 -30.68 38.40 -22.61
N VAL A 581 -29.82 38.73 -21.65
CA VAL A 581 -29.49 37.84 -20.53
C VAL A 581 -30.01 38.42 -19.22
N ARG A 582 -30.57 37.55 -18.38
CA ARG A 582 -30.89 37.84 -16.98
C ARG A 582 -30.37 36.70 -16.12
N SER A 583 -29.74 37.01 -14.99
CA SER A 583 -29.19 36.01 -14.08
C SER A 583 -29.67 36.25 -12.66
N VAL A 584 -29.99 35.17 -11.95
CA VAL A 584 -30.35 35.19 -10.52
C VAL A 584 -29.31 34.38 -9.76
N PRO A 585 -28.68 34.90 -8.69
CA PRO A 585 -27.74 34.16 -7.87
C PRO A 585 -28.36 32.89 -7.28
N VAL A 586 -27.56 31.82 -7.22
CA VAL A 586 -27.93 30.54 -6.60
C VAL A 586 -27.06 30.33 -5.37
N ALA A 587 -27.69 30.08 -4.23
CA ALA A 587 -27.03 29.78 -2.97
C ALA A 587 -27.41 28.36 -2.50
N PRO A 588 -26.57 27.35 -2.74
CA PRO A 588 -26.72 26.01 -2.18
C PRO A 588 -26.60 26.01 -0.66
N GLY A 589 -27.35 25.13 0.00
CA GLY A 589 -27.21 24.81 1.41
C GLY A 589 -25.97 23.96 1.70
N SER A 590 -25.75 23.62 2.97
CA SER A 590 -24.61 22.81 3.41
C SER A 590 -24.62 21.37 2.86
N ASP A 591 -25.79 20.86 2.46
CA ASP A 591 -25.95 19.56 1.79
C ASP A 591 -25.79 19.65 0.27
N GLY A 592 -25.46 20.85 -0.25
CA GLY A 592 -25.33 21.15 -1.66
C GLY A 592 -26.66 21.38 -2.38
N ALA A 593 -27.81 21.23 -1.74
CA ALA A 593 -29.11 21.45 -2.38
C ALA A 593 -29.42 22.94 -2.52
N PHE A 594 -30.03 23.36 -3.62
CA PHE A 594 -30.47 24.74 -3.82
C PHE A 594 -31.91 24.81 -4.35
N SER A 595 -32.54 25.96 -4.10
CA SER A 595 -33.79 26.38 -4.73
C SER A 595 -33.69 27.84 -5.11
N VAL A 596 -33.87 28.17 -6.38
CA VAL A 596 -33.81 29.54 -6.91
C VAL A 596 -35.12 29.87 -7.64
N ARG A 597 -35.57 31.12 -7.52
CA ARG A 597 -36.78 31.62 -8.16
C ARG A 597 -36.46 32.62 -9.25
N TYR A 598 -37.23 32.59 -10.33
CA TYR A 598 -37.14 33.55 -11.43
C TYR A 598 -38.54 34.06 -11.79
N ASP A 599 -38.74 35.38 -11.75
CA ASP A 599 -39.99 36.03 -12.14
C ASP A 599 -40.11 36.08 -13.68
N CYS A 600 -40.91 35.16 -14.25
CA CYS A 600 -41.19 35.18 -15.68
C CYS A 600 -42.15 36.31 -16.08
N ALA A 601 -42.98 36.85 -15.18
CA ALA A 601 -43.92 37.92 -15.51
C ALA A 601 -43.24 39.24 -15.87
N ALA A 602 -42.02 39.44 -15.38
CA ALA A 602 -41.15 40.57 -15.73
C ALA A 602 -40.41 40.41 -17.08
N SER A 603 -40.54 39.27 -17.77
CA SER A 603 -39.69 38.89 -18.91
C SER A 603 -40.51 38.44 -20.14
N PRO A 604 -41.11 39.35 -20.93
CA PRO A 604 -41.75 38.99 -22.20
C PRO A 604 -40.77 38.34 -23.19
N GLY A 605 -41.23 37.41 -24.03
CA GLY A 605 -40.41 36.72 -25.04
C GLY A 605 -40.24 35.22 -24.77
N GLU A 606 -39.30 34.59 -25.45
CA GLU A 606 -38.93 33.18 -25.21
C GLU A 606 -37.60 33.13 -24.47
N TRP A 607 -37.58 32.50 -23.30
CA TRP A 607 -36.41 32.48 -22.42
C TRP A 607 -35.92 31.06 -22.22
N ARG A 608 -34.66 30.79 -22.56
CA ARG A 608 -33.93 29.54 -22.31
C ARG A 608 -33.24 29.60 -20.95
N PHE A 609 -33.38 28.56 -20.14
CA PHE A 609 -32.86 28.51 -18.77
C PHE A 609 -31.71 27.51 -18.61
N GLU A 610 -30.64 27.94 -17.94
CA GLU A 610 -29.47 27.13 -17.63
C GLU A 610 -28.96 27.49 -16.23
N LEU A 611 -28.56 26.48 -15.45
CA LEU A 611 -27.70 26.70 -14.30
C LEU A 611 -26.29 26.96 -14.82
N ARG A 612 -25.67 28.07 -14.42
CA ARG A 612 -24.36 28.48 -14.92
C ARG A 612 -23.44 28.85 -13.77
N LEU A 613 -22.24 28.28 -13.79
CA LEU A 613 -21.11 28.72 -12.98
C LEU A 613 -20.15 29.50 -13.90
N SER A 614 -19.93 30.77 -13.60
CA SER A 614 -19.02 31.64 -14.35
C SER A 614 -18.07 32.36 -13.40
N ALA A 615 -16.78 32.14 -13.56
CA ALA A 615 -15.72 32.78 -12.78
C ALA A 615 -14.54 33.07 -13.70
N GLY A 616 -13.99 34.28 -13.70
CA GLY A 616 -12.91 34.68 -14.59
C GLY A 616 -13.10 34.22 -16.04
N ALA A 617 -12.20 33.37 -16.54
CA ALA A 617 -12.29 32.78 -17.88
C ALA A 617 -13.08 31.45 -17.96
N GLY A 618 -13.44 30.87 -16.82
CA GLY A 618 -14.11 29.58 -16.70
C GLY A 618 -15.63 29.70 -16.76
N GLU A 619 -16.25 28.85 -17.59
CA GLU A 619 -17.71 28.79 -17.73
C GLU A 619 -18.21 27.35 -17.82
N TRP A 620 -19.14 27.00 -16.93
CA TRP A 620 -19.81 25.70 -16.90
C TRP A 620 -21.31 25.91 -16.90
N ALA A 621 -22.03 25.19 -17.75
CA ALA A 621 -23.47 25.33 -17.87
C ALA A 621 -24.15 23.95 -17.87
N VAL A 622 -25.20 23.84 -17.06
CA VAL A 622 -26.10 22.69 -17.01
C VAL A 622 -27.49 23.15 -17.47
N PRO A 623 -28.03 22.58 -18.55
CA PRO A 623 -29.36 22.97 -19.01
C PRO A 623 -30.42 22.63 -17.97
N VAL A 624 -31.39 23.52 -17.77
CA VAL A 624 -32.57 23.17 -16.99
C VAL A 624 -33.41 22.20 -17.83
N PRO A 625 -33.73 20.99 -17.33
CA PRO A 625 -34.44 20.00 -18.13
C PRO A 625 -35.86 20.49 -18.47
N PRO A 626 -36.38 20.16 -19.66
CA PRO A 626 -37.74 20.51 -20.06
C PRO A 626 -38.76 19.73 -19.20
N GLY A 627 -39.24 20.36 -18.13
CA GLY A 627 -40.29 19.82 -17.27
C GLY A 627 -41.70 20.01 -17.85
N ARG A 628 -42.67 19.22 -17.36
CA ARG A 628 -44.10 19.46 -17.61
C ARG A 628 -44.62 20.53 -16.66
N LEU A 629 -44.60 21.78 -17.10
CA LEU A 629 -45.20 22.91 -16.38
C LEU A 629 -46.55 23.26 -17.03
N ALA A 630 -47.62 23.28 -16.24
CA ALA A 630 -48.91 23.82 -16.70
C ALA A 630 -48.76 25.29 -17.10
N ALA A 631 -49.59 25.82 -17.99
CA ALA A 631 -49.49 27.24 -18.37
C ALA A 631 -49.92 28.14 -17.20
N ALA A 632 -49.03 29.02 -16.75
CA ALA A 632 -49.36 30.08 -15.79
C ALA A 632 -50.08 31.24 -16.49
N ARG A 633 -51.01 31.91 -15.80
CA ARG A 633 -51.80 33.02 -16.36
C ARG A 633 -52.03 34.09 -15.30
N TRP A 634 -51.83 35.35 -15.67
CA TRP A 634 -52.02 36.50 -14.77
C TRP A 634 -52.51 37.73 -15.54
N GLN A 635 -52.81 38.82 -14.82
CA GLN A 635 -53.14 40.11 -15.39
C GLN A 635 -52.05 41.15 -15.10
N ARG A 636 -51.70 41.96 -16.10
CA ARG A 636 -50.78 43.09 -15.98
C ARG A 636 -51.36 44.28 -16.73
N PHE A 637 -51.60 45.39 -16.03
CA PHE A 637 -52.30 46.58 -16.55
C PHE A 637 -53.65 46.26 -17.23
N GLY A 638 -54.45 45.38 -16.61
CA GLY A 638 -55.77 44.97 -17.13
C GLY A 638 -55.72 44.04 -18.36
N LEU A 639 -54.53 43.64 -18.82
CA LEU A 639 -54.37 42.74 -19.95
C LEU A 639 -54.01 41.32 -19.48
N PRO A 640 -54.58 40.26 -20.07
CA PRO A 640 -54.23 38.88 -19.75
C PRO A 640 -52.88 38.46 -20.36
N TRP A 641 -52.03 37.85 -19.54
CA TRP A 641 -50.70 37.31 -19.90
C TRP A 641 -50.61 35.82 -19.57
N TYR A 642 -49.65 35.13 -20.20
CA TYR A 642 -49.34 33.74 -19.91
C TYR A 642 -47.84 33.45 -19.95
N ALA A 643 -47.43 32.40 -19.24
CA ALA A 643 -46.13 31.76 -19.35
C ALA A 643 -46.34 30.26 -19.58
N LYS A 644 -45.72 29.70 -20.61
CA LYS A 644 -45.84 28.27 -20.93
C LYS A 644 -44.53 27.72 -21.48
N VAL A 645 -44.29 26.43 -21.26
CA VAL A 645 -43.15 25.73 -21.84
C VAL A 645 -43.31 25.62 -23.35
N VAL A 646 -42.22 25.83 -24.08
CA VAL A 646 -42.11 25.53 -25.50
C VAL A 646 -41.73 24.05 -25.64
N GLU A 647 -42.67 23.24 -26.13
CA GLU A 647 -42.48 21.80 -26.31
C GLU A 647 -41.44 21.48 -27.40
N GLY A 648 -40.87 20.27 -27.36
CA GLY A 648 -39.91 19.78 -28.37
C GLY A 648 -38.52 20.42 -28.27
N ARG A 649 -38.16 20.97 -27.11
CA ARG A 649 -36.82 21.52 -26.82
C ARG A 649 -36.10 20.63 -25.82
N ASP A 650 -34.79 20.48 -25.99
CA ASP A 650 -33.91 19.71 -25.08
C ASP A 650 -33.55 20.48 -23.79
N VAL A 651 -33.88 21.77 -23.75
CA VAL A 651 -33.67 22.67 -22.61
C VAL A 651 -35.00 23.38 -22.32
N LEU A 652 -35.26 23.70 -21.06
CA LEU A 652 -36.42 24.47 -20.66
C LEU A 652 -36.41 25.84 -21.35
N VAL A 653 -37.42 26.04 -22.21
CA VAL A 653 -37.73 27.34 -22.81
C VAL A 653 -39.13 27.73 -22.37
N VAL A 654 -39.27 28.90 -21.75
CA VAL A 654 -40.56 29.45 -21.34
C VAL A 654 -40.92 30.62 -22.24
N ARG A 655 -42.07 30.54 -22.91
CA ARG A 655 -42.66 31.63 -23.67
C ARG A 655 -43.57 32.45 -22.76
N VAL A 656 -43.25 33.73 -22.63
CA VAL A 656 -44.05 34.73 -21.93
C VAL A 656 -44.67 35.68 -22.94
N GLY A 657 -46.00 35.77 -22.95
CA GLY A 657 -46.69 36.61 -23.92
C GLY A 657 -48.06 37.07 -23.45
N ARG A 658 -48.57 38.08 -24.13
CA ARG A 658 -49.94 38.56 -23.96
C ARG A 658 -50.91 37.62 -24.69
N VAL A 659 -52.08 37.40 -24.11
CA VAL A 659 -53.17 36.67 -24.79
C VAL A 659 -53.78 37.58 -25.87
N GLU A 660 -53.66 37.21 -27.13
CA GLU A 660 -54.36 37.89 -28.24
C GLU A 660 -55.86 37.55 -28.21
N LEU A 661 -56.67 38.44 -27.64
CA LEU A 661 -58.13 38.29 -27.53
C LEU A 661 -58.83 38.06 -28.89
N LEU A 662 -58.29 38.59 -29.98
CA LEU A 662 -58.87 38.47 -31.33
C LEU A 662 -58.73 37.08 -31.97
N LYS A 663 -57.72 36.27 -31.60
CA LYS A 663 -57.59 34.87 -32.08
C LYS A 663 -58.54 33.92 -31.34
N GLY A 664 -58.83 34.17 -30.07
CA GLY A 664 -59.76 33.36 -29.27
C GLY A 664 -61.21 33.41 -29.75
N VAL A 665 -61.64 34.55 -30.30
CA VAL A 665 -62.99 34.73 -30.87
C VAL A 665 -63.13 33.99 -32.21
N ARG A 666 -62.11 34.02 -33.08
CA ARG A 666 -62.11 33.25 -34.34
C ARG A 666 -62.09 31.72 -34.15
N GLY A 667 -61.43 31.23 -33.10
CA GLY A 667 -61.39 29.79 -32.78
C GLY A 667 -62.74 29.24 -32.29
N ARG A 668 -63.51 30.03 -31.52
CA ARG A 668 -64.87 29.66 -31.10
C ARG A 668 -65.91 29.75 -32.22
N LEU A 669 -65.70 30.61 -33.21
CA LEU A 669 -66.56 30.73 -34.41
C LEU A 669 -66.36 29.61 -35.45
N LYS A 670 -65.25 28.85 -35.39
CA LYS A 670 -65.01 27.69 -36.28
C LYS A 670 -65.50 26.35 -35.70
N ARG A 671 -65.98 26.31 -34.45
CA ARG A 671 -66.53 25.12 -33.77
C ARG A 671 -68.05 25.21 -33.53
N ARG A 672 -68.74 26.08 -34.26
CA ARG A 672 -70.21 26.09 -34.35
C ARG A 672 -70.63 25.70 -35.74
#